data_AF-A0A358GQV0-F1
#
_entry.id   AF-A0A358GQV0-F1
#
_cell.length_a   1.000
_cell.length_b   1.000
_cell.length_c   1.000
_cell.angle_alpha   90.00
_cell.angle_beta   90.00
_cell.angle_gamma   90.00
#
_symmetry.space_group_name_H-M   'P 1'
#
loop_
_entity.id
_entity.type
_entity.pdbx_description
1 polymer ?
#
loop_
_entity_poly.entity_id
_entity_poly.type
_entity_poly.pdbx_seq_one_letter_code
_entity_poly.pdbx_strand_id
1 'polypeptide(L)'
;MELVEFTQRNNNATQKSRARWIKRTIALWMGLLVIGLLAGQSPLVAASSSNSSISSVLDRNDYLLDNGTIWSKGITSGVWTQSRDLIGISKADTHSVFGWTANGQVYRWDKDNADKPDVYQYNGIVKVYGHGLVLLQDGTLHTKGEQIKGLDSIIDVGPYDAEYAYSALSSSGDVYYADYRNKVRKAGKVPDGKAIAMNSAYAAVLKNDGSVVIVSVMYEDEQVTIASDVQSMIWWGRTHKLLTVKNDGTVWSYDRTAKYKSEQLPGLTNVNQLVHSYDLDELYAQLQDGSWVIYDNGKITPLVAPSLNKVTLIASSKEAFIGDKITLTVQENYSNGFKIKRIPLPEEIIVEQPQVAQIEGEGKLKVSGMGTTQVTLKIGDLTSSIQLNVKSEQKLTGAALLDGTVYLPVQSVFKTLGAKVDVKGSSFEIQFGNEKITLQKGSAIAHFNNKEIKMKGKVQSLDGQTVFPAHLLSQTAGIQVQWDAEFKQAKVLVGKSSILVESKDTLALIKKKELGSLSKLIGKSYWINDYTDLGQRFSRVTITDIKIEMSDSGDKSYSVVFRNAKGKTVVAYAGGTASKVTGMLSDTNQFFAYDPYQKYKWSQSTWNKIIAGEVDLGMNITQARLAWGDPTSITQEMSSKGKIEVWVYSSSAGIRALGFVGGKLIVIY
;
A
#
# COMPACT_ATOMS: atom_id res chain seq x y z
N MET A 1 19.15 -61.60 -22.80
CA MET A 1 20.56 -62.00 -22.68
C MET A 1 21.20 -60.99 -21.76
N GLU A 2 21.47 -61.44 -20.53
CA GLU A 2 22.30 -60.86 -19.43
C GLU A 2 22.24 -59.33 -19.18
N LEU A 3 21.64 -58.75 -18.13
CA LEU A 3 21.62 -58.98 -16.66
C LEU A 3 22.92 -58.49 -15.97
N VAL A 4 22.77 -57.86 -14.78
CA VAL A 4 23.76 -57.65 -13.67
C VAL A 4 24.61 -56.35 -13.77
N GLU A 5 24.82 -55.49 -12.75
CA GLU A 5 24.38 -55.40 -11.35
C GLU A 5 24.59 -53.98 -10.76
N PHE A 6 23.86 -53.75 -9.67
CA PHE A 6 24.02 -52.76 -8.61
C PHE A 6 25.38 -52.84 -7.86
N THR A 7 25.79 -51.74 -7.23
CA THR A 7 26.19 -51.80 -5.80
C THR A 7 26.07 -50.46 -5.09
N GLN A 8 25.16 -50.41 -4.11
CA GLN A 8 25.20 -49.53 -2.93
C GLN A 8 26.13 -50.14 -1.87
N ARG A 9 26.69 -49.29 -0.99
CA ARG A 9 26.79 -49.43 0.50
C ARG A 9 27.85 -48.45 1.01
N ASN A 10 27.89 -47.98 2.25
CA ASN A 10 26.92 -47.67 3.32
C ASN A 10 27.77 -46.95 4.39
N ASN A 11 27.17 -46.00 5.09
CA ASN A 11 27.34 -45.63 6.50
C ASN A 11 28.62 -46.07 7.25
N ASN A 12 29.26 -45.11 7.95
CA ASN A 12 29.34 -45.18 9.41
C ASN A 12 29.65 -43.83 10.06
N ALA A 13 28.83 -43.49 11.04
CA ALA A 13 29.02 -42.43 12.03
C ALA A 13 29.74 -42.99 13.26
N THR A 14 30.56 -42.19 13.94
CA THR A 14 30.77 -42.12 15.42
C THR A 14 31.88 -41.10 15.70
N GLN A 15 31.63 -39.92 16.25
CA GLN A 15 31.29 -39.52 17.62
C GLN A 15 32.48 -39.50 18.63
N LYS A 16 32.79 -38.26 19.11
CA LYS A 16 33.30 -37.84 20.45
C LYS A 16 34.77 -38.08 20.86
N SER A 17 35.45 -36.96 21.18
CA SER A 17 35.92 -36.58 22.54
C SER A 17 36.58 -35.19 22.47
N ARG A 18 35.97 -34.11 22.99
CA ARG A 18 36.15 -33.51 24.33
C ARG A 18 37.60 -33.49 24.88
N ALA A 19 38.21 -32.30 24.86
CA ALA A 19 39.03 -31.79 25.96
C ALA A 19 38.81 -30.27 26.10
N ARG A 20 38.58 -29.80 27.32
CA ARG A 20 38.27 -28.42 27.72
C ARG A 20 39.35 -27.91 28.68
N TRP A 21 39.64 -26.61 28.53
CA TRP A 21 40.04 -25.61 29.56
C TRP A 21 41.50 -25.66 30.05
N ILE A 22 42.23 -24.54 30.18
CA ILE A 22 41.96 -23.35 31.02
C ILE A 22 42.67 -22.06 30.50
N LYS A 23 41.89 -20.96 30.46
CA LYS A 23 42.13 -19.51 30.71
C LYS A 23 43.41 -18.78 30.22
N ARG A 24 43.20 -17.66 29.52
CA ARG A 24 43.35 -16.28 30.10
C ARG A 24 42.69 -15.22 29.20
N THR A 25 41.84 -14.42 29.84
CA THR A 25 41.22 -13.18 29.38
C THR A 25 42.23 -12.05 29.29
N ILE A 26 42.35 -11.38 28.13
CA ILE A 26 42.56 -9.93 28.02
C ILE A 26 41.72 -9.44 26.85
N ALA A 27 40.79 -8.54 27.16
CA ALA A 27 39.97 -7.82 26.21
C ALA A 27 40.81 -6.70 25.56
N LEU A 28 40.72 -6.56 24.23
CA LEU A 28 40.92 -5.28 23.58
C LEU A 28 40.02 -5.20 22.35
N TRP A 29 39.07 -4.29 22.45
CA TRP A 29 38.17 -3.85 21.40
C TRP A 29 38.95 -3.10 20.32
N MET A 30 38.89 -3.56 19.07
CA MET A 30 38.93 -2.68 17.91
C MET A 30 37.95 -3.23 16.87
N GLY A 31 36.86 -2.48 16.67
CA GLY A 31 35.87 -2.77 15.65
C GLY A 31 36.45 -2.52 14.26
N LEU A 32 36.33 -3.53 13.41
CA LEU A 32 36.50 -3.40 11.96
C LEU A 32 35.19 -3.87 11.33
N LEU A 33 34.37 -2.89 10.98
CA LEU A 33 33.10 -3.04 10.30
C LEU A 33 33.42 -3.27 8.81
N VAL A 34 33.36 -4.53 8.37
CA VAL A 34 33.43 -4.88 6.95
C VAL A 34 32.04 -4.65 6.35
N ILE A 35 31.86 -3.54 5.65
CA ILE A 35 30.68 -3.29 4.82
C ILE A 35 30.88 -4.04 3.51
N GLY A 36 30.06 -5.06 3.29
CA GLY A 36 29.92 -5.72 2.00
C GLY A 36 29.35 -4.75 0.96
N LEU A 37 30.15 -4.49 -0.08
CA LEU A 37 29.74 -3.89 -1.33
C LEU A 37 28.66 -4.73 -1.99
N LEU A 38 27.45 -4.18 -2.13
CA LEU A 38 26.47 -4.46 -3.18
C LEU A 38 25.40 -3.34 -3.11
N ALA A 39 25.69 -2.18 -3.71
CA ALA A 39 24.70 -1.13 -3.92
C ALA A 39 24.32 -1.11 -5.40
N GLY A 40 23.20 -1.76 -5.73
CA GLY A 40 22.41 -1.33 -6.88
C GLY A 40 21.92 0.09 -6.57
N GLN A 41 22.49 1.08 -7.25
CA GLN A 41 22.09 2.48 -7.10
C GLN A 41 20.65 2.62 -7.59
N SER A 42 19.72 2.75 -6.64
CA SER A 42 18.40 3.30 -6.92
C SER A 42 18.58 4.77 -7.32
N PRO A 43 17.81 5.32 -8.27
CA PRO A 43 17.90 6.74 -8.59
C PRO A 43 17.58 7.54 -7.32
N LEU A 44 18.58 8.24 -6.79
CA LEU A 44 18.41 9.22 -5.73
C LEU A 44 17.60 10.38 -6.31
N VAL A 45 16.30 10.37 -6.05
CA VAL A 45 15.41 11.50 -6.36
C VAL A 45 15.69 12.58 -5.33
N ALA A 46 16.44 13.61 -5.73
CA ALA A 46 16.68 14.77 -4.90
C ALA A 46 15.36 15.51 -4.63
N ALA A 47 15.08 15.81 -3.37
CA ALA A 47 14.07 16.80 -3.02
C ALA A 47 14.55 18.15 -3.60
N SER A 48 13.80 18.71 -4.55
CA SER A 48 14.14 20.00 -5.14
C SER A 48 14.09 21.07 -4.06
N SER A 49 15.25 21.62 -3.68
CA SER A 49 15.30 22.87 -2.94
C SER A 49 14.63 23.96 -3.77
N SER A 50 13.66 24.68 -3.20
CA SER A 50 12.80 25.66 -3.87
C SER A 50 13.51 26.90 -4.45
N ASN A 51 14.85 26.98 -4.39
CA ASN A 51 15.65 28.17 -4.68
C ASN A 51 16.77 27.94 -5.72
N SER A 52 16.74 26.87 -6.50
CA SER A 52 17.77 26.61 -7.52
C SER A 52 17.64 27.56 -8.72
N SER A 53 18.77 28.08 -9.18
CA SER A 53 18.89 28.93 -10.38
C SER A 53 19.41 28.14 -11.58
N ILE A 54 19.17 28.65 -12.80
CA ILE A 54 19.71 28.04 -14.02
C ILE A 54 21.17 28.47 -14.20
N SER A 55 22.08 27.50 -14.17
CA SER A 55 23.52 27.73 -14.35
C SER A 55 23.95 27.69 -15.81
N SER A 56 23.33 26.84 -16.63
CA SER A 56 23.62 26.71 -18.07
C SER A 56 22.37 26.41 -18.86
N VAL A 57 22.27 26.98 -20.08
CA VAL A 57 21.14 26.77 -21.00
C VAL A 57 21.68 26.22 -22.30
N LEU A 58 21.03 25.19 -22.84
CA LEU A 58 21.13 24.82 -24.25
C LEU A 58 19.89 25.31 -25.00
N ASP A 59 18.73 25.18 -24.37
CA ASP A 59 17.47 25.84 -24.73
C ASP A 59 16.42 25.73 -23.60
N ARG A 60 15.18 26.17 -23.87
CA ARG A 60 14.05 26.12 -22.91
C ARG A 60 13.62 24.71 -22.50
N ASN A 61 14.05 23.69 -23.22
CA ASN A 61 13.80 22.29 -22.87
C ASN A 61 14.99 21.66 -22.17
N ASP A 62 16.22 22.13 -22.40
CA ASP A 62 17.47 21.54 -21.92
C ASP A 62 18.34 22.57 -21.18
N TYR A 63 18.40 22.46 -19.85
CA TYR A 63 19.17 23.36 -19.00
C TYR A 63 19.67 22.68 -17.73
N LEU A 64 20.71 23.25 -17.15
CA LEU A 64 21.36 22.79 -15.93
C LEU A 64 21.06 23.77 -14.79
N LEU A 65 20.75 23.23 -13.62
CA LEU A 65 20.61 24.00 -12.39
C LEU A 65 21.95 24.09 -11.65
N ASP A 66 22.10 25.14 -10.83
CA ASP A 66 23.26 25.36 -9.96
C ASP A 66 23.61 24.20 -9.02
N ASN A 67 22.62 23.40 -8.63
CA ASN A 67 22.79 22.20 -7.81
C ASN A 67 23.20 20.94 -8.61
N GLY A 68 23.62 21.09 -9.87
CA GLY A 68 24.07 19.98 -10.71
C GLY A 68 22.96 19.09 -11.27
N THR A 69 21.72 19.59 -11.27
CA THR A 69 20.54 18.88 -11.78
C THR A 69 20.23 19.31 -13.22
N ILE A 70 20.23 18.36 -14.16
CA ILE A 70 19.80 18.61 -15.54
C ILE A 70 18.29 18.48 -15.65
N TRP A 71 17.67 19.39 -16.39
CA TRP A 71 16.31 19.29 -16.90
C TRP A 71 16.37 19.18 -18.40
N SER A 72 15.63 18.21 -18.95
CA SER A 72 15.65 17.90 -20.37
C SER A 72 14.28 17.41 -20.81
N LYS A 73 13.98 17.48 -22.11
CA LYS A 73 12.72 16.99 -22.67
C LYS A 73 12.98 16.03 -23.83
N GLY A 74 12.53 14.79 -23.68
CA GLY A 74 12.45 13.82 -24.78
C GLY A 74 11.25 14.10 -25.69
N ILE A 75 11.32 13.58 -26.91
CA ILE A 75 10.29 13.80 -27.94
C ILE A 75 9.00 13.07 -27.56
N THR A 76 9.15 11.86 -27.02
CA THR A 76 8.07 10.96 -26.61
C THR A 76 7.97 10.79 -25.09
N SER A 77 9.09 10.85 -24.38
CA SER A 77 9.13 10.67 -22.91
C SER A 77 8.63 11.89 -22.13
N GLY A 78 8.60 13.06 -22.77
CA GLY A 78 8.29 14.33 -22.13
C GLY A 78 9.46 14.86 -21.30
N VAL A 79 9.17 15.72 -20.33
CA VAL A 79 10.21 16.34 -19.47
C VAL A 79 10.74 15.29 -18.48
N TRP A 80 12.05 15.30 -18.24
CA TRP A 80 12.73 14.49 -17.25
C TRP A 80 13.86 15.28 -16.59
N THR A 81 14.35 14.76 -15.46
CA THR A 81 15.45 15.37 -14.72
C THR A 81 16.34 14.33 -14.05
N GLN A 82 17.64 14.64 -13.90
CA GLN A 82 18.58 13.84 -13.11
C GLN A 82 19.54 14.76 -12.34
N SER A 83 19.81 14.41 -11.08
CA SER A 83 20.83 15.06 -10.25
C SER A 83 22.09 14.19 -10.23
N ARG A 84 23.21 14.75 -10.70
CA ARG A 84 24.48 14.02 -10.90
C ARG A 84 25.72 14.90 -10.60
N ASP A 85 25.57 15.97 -9.82
CA ASP A 85 26.65 16.93 -9.55
C ASP A 85 27.32 17.48 -10.82
N LEU A 86 26.51 17.72 -11.86
CA LEU A 86 26.99 18.18 -13.16
C LEU A 86 27.52 19.61 -13.05
N ILE A 87 28.64 19.87 -13.71
CA ILE A 87 29.25 21.21 -13.82
C ILE A 87 29.06 21.84 -15.21
N GLY A 88 28.51 21.08 -16.16
CA GLY A 88 28.20 21.58 -17.49
C GLY A 88 27.36 20.58 -18.30
N ILE A 89 26.74 21.10 -19.35
CA ILE A 89 25.93 20.35 -20.33
C ILE A 89 26.24 20.81 -21.75
N SER A 90 26.06 19.90 -22.71
CA SER A 90 26.14 20.18 -24.15
C SER A 90 25.14 19.28 -24.90
N LYS A 91 24.83 19.58 -26.16
CA LYS A 91 23.97 18.73 -26.99
C LYS A 91 24.67 18.31 -28.27
N ALA A 92 24.34 17.12 -28.78
CA ALA A 92 24.79 16.70 -30.10
C ALA A 92 23.73 16.92 -31.17
N ASP A 93 22.47 16.67 -30.83
CA ASP A 93 21.31 16.77 -31.71
C ASP A 93 20.04 16.86 -30.84
N THR A 94 18.88 16.79 -31.49
CA THR A 94 17.57 16.80 -30.82
C THR A 94 17.28 15.58 -29.94
N HIS A 95 18.07 14.51 -30.05
CA HIS A 95 17.85 13.22 -29.37
C HIS A 95 18.87 12.96 -28.26
N SER A 96 20.03 13.61 -28.26
CA SER A 96 21.13 13.33 -27.33
C SER A 96 21.63 14.59 -26.59
N VAL A 97 21.68 14.51 -25.27
CA VAL A 97 22.28 15.52 -24.39
C VAL A 97 23.44 14.93 -23.59
N PHE A 98 24.46 15.73 -23.36
CA PHE A 98 25.65 15.38 -22.59
C PHE A 98 25.70 16.21 -21.31
N GLY A 99 26.32 15.65 -20.29
CA GLY A 99 26.64 16.36 -19.05
C GLY A 99 27.89 15.77 -18.44
N TRP A 100 28.66 16.59 -17.72
CA TRP A 100 29.89 16.13 -17.11
C TRP A 100 30.07 16.71 -15.71
N THR A 101 30.88 16.01 -14.93
CA THR A 101 31.15 16.30 -13.52
C THR A 101 32.61 16.70 -13.34
N ALA A 102 32.91 17.37 -12.22
CA ALA A 102 34.28 17.75 -11.89
C ALA A 102 35.21 16.54 -11.66
N ASN A 103 34.66 15.38 -11.28
CA ASN A 103 35.43 14.14 -11.07
C ASN A 103 35.71 13.37 -12.38
N GLY A 104 35.36 13.92 -13.55
CA GLY A 104 35.73 13.35 -14.84
C GLY A 104 34.73 12.38 -15.46
N GLN A 105 33.51 12.27 -14.92
CA GLN A 105 32.45 11.47 -15.55
C GLN A 105 31.76 12.30 -16.65
N VAL A 106 31.59 11.71 -17.83
CA VAL A 106 30.80 12.25 -18.94
C VAL A 106 29.63 11.31 -19.18
N TYR A 107 28.43 11.85 -19.06
CA TYR A 107 27.18 11.18 -19.33
C TYR A 107 26.68 11.58 -20.72
N ARG A 108 26.16 10.60 -21.47
CA ARG A 108 25.37 10.82 -22.67
C ARG A 108 24.00 10.20 -22.46
N TRP A 109 22.97 11.03 -22.48
CA TRP A 109 21.58 10.58 -22.42
C TRP A 109 20.97 10.56 -23.83
N ASP A 110 20.34 9.44 -24.17
CA ASP A 110 19.22 9.44 -25.10
C ASP A 110 18.03 10.09 -24.38
N LYS A 111 17.49 11.18 -24.92
CA LYS A 111 16.47 11.99 -24.25
C LYS A 111 15.14 11.24 -24.09
N ASP A 112 14.88 10.21 -24.90
CA ASP A 112 13.70 9.36 -24.78
C ASP A 112 13.93 8.12 -23.90
N ASN A 113 15.19 7.83 -23.53
CA ASN A 113 15.61 6.69 -22.71
C ASN A 113 16.64 7.11 -21.65
N ALA A 114 16.31 8.17 -20.90
CA ALA A 114 17.25 8.85 -20.02
C ALA A 114 17.65 8.02 -18.79
N ASP A 115 16.93 6.96 -18.42
CA ASP A 115 17.25 6.11 -17.27
C ASP A 115 18.57 5.32 -17.42
N LYS A 116 19.08 5.16 -18.65
CA LYS A 116 20.29 4.40 -18.96
C LYS A 116 21.28 5.20 -19.80
N PRO A 117 21.95 6.22 -19.23
CA PRO A 117 22.97 6.97 -19.95
C PRO A 117 24.22 6.12 -20.23
N ASP A 118 24.89 6.39 -21.35
CA ASP A 118 26.27 5.96 -21.54
C ASP A 118 27.17 6.79 -20.61
N VAL A 119 28.14 6.15 -19.96
CA VAL A 119 29.07 6.82 -19.03
C VAL A 119 30.51 6.56 -19.45
N TYR A 120 31.27 7.64 -19.63
CA TYR A 120 32.69 7.62 -19.97
C TYR A 120 33.48 8.32 -18.86
N GLN A 121 34.66 7.80 -18.54
CA GLN A 121 35.55 8.39 -17.55
C GLN A 121 36.75 9.03 -18.23
N TYR A 122 37.02 10.28 -17.88
CA TYR A 122 38.20 11.04 -18.32
C TYR A 122 38.92 11.64 -17.12
N ASN A 123 40.15 12.10 -17.33
CA ASN A 123 40.92 12.83 -16.33
C ASN A 123 41.15 14.26 -16.83
N GLY A 124 40.84 15.25 -16.00
CA GLY A 124 41.08 16.66 -16.32
C GLY A 124 40.19 17.19 -17.45
N ILE A 125 38.87 16.99 -17.37
CA ILE A 125 37.93 17.57 -18.34
C ILE A 125 37.96 19.10 -18.22
N VAL A 126 38.17 19.77 -19.35
CA VAL A 126 37.98 21.23 -19.48
C VAL A 126 36.53 21.51 -19.84
N LYS A 127 36.05 20.90 -20.93
CA LYS A 127 34.69 21.11 -21.44
C LYS A 127 34.28 19.96 -22.37
N VAL A 128 32.99 19.64 -22.38
CA VAL A 128 32.40 18.77 -23.40
C VAL A 128 31.60 19.65 -24.36
N TYR A 129 31.90 19.53 -25.64
CA TYR A 129 31.25 20.26 -26.71
C TYR A 129 30.19 19.38 -27.38
N GLY A 130 29.53 19.92 -28.42
CA GLY A 130 28.60 19.14 -29.22
C GLY A 130 29.23 17.87 -29.82
N HIS A 131 28.37 16.89 -30.12
CA HIS A 131 28.77 15.56 -30.62
C HIS A 131 29.68 14.75 -29.67
N GLY A 132 29.75 15.12 -28.39
CA GLY A 132 30.55 14.41 -27.39
C GLY A 132 32.04 14.60 -27.56
N LEU A 133 32.47 15.75 -28.10
CA LEU A 133 33.86 16.16 -28.18
C LEU A 133 34.34 16.61 -26.79
N VAL A 134 35.27 15.87 -26.19
CA VAL A 134 35.76 16.10 -24.82
C VAL A 134 37.15 16.71 -24.88
N LEU A 135 37.29 17.96 -24.47
CA LEU A 135 38.58 18.63 -24.35
C LEU A 135 39.16 18.39 -22.95
N LEU A 136 40.41 17.92 -22.91
CA LEU A 136 41.14 17.68 -21.67
C LEU A 136 42.19 18.77 -21.40
N GLN A 137 42.62 18.87 -20.14
CA GLN A 137 43.59 19.87 -19.67
C GLN A 137 44.97 19.75 -20.33
N ASP A 138 45.31 18.58 -20.87
CA ASP A 138 46.55 18.34 -21.62
C ASP A 138 46.47 18.84 -23.08
N GLY A 139 45.35 19.45 -23.48
CA GLY A 139 45.12 19.98 -24.82
C GLY A 139 44.72 18.92 -25.85
N THR A 140 44.41 17.69 -25.43
CA THR A 140 43.91 16.63 -26.31
C THR A 140 42.39 16.66 -26.44
N LEU A 141 41.88 16.33 -27.63
CA LEU A 141 40.45 16.23 -27.92
C LEU A 141 40.06 14.77 -28.12
N HIS A 142 39.00 14.34 -27.45
CA HIS A 142 38.53 12.95 -27.47
C HIS A 142 37.08 12.85 -27.93
N THR A 143 36.70 11.70 -28.49
CA THR A 143 35.31 11.34 -28.75
C THR A 143 35.11 9.85 -28.51
N LYS A 144 34.01 9.46 -27.85
CA LYS A 144 33.71 8.06 -27.51
C LYS A 144 34.86 7.32 -26.80
N GLY A 145 35.64 8.02 -25.98
CA GLY A 145 36.78 7.47 -25.23
C GLY A 145 38.10 7.39 -26.01
N GLU A 146 38.14 7.84 -27.27
CA GLU A 146 39.33 7.81 -28.11
C GLU A 146 39.85 9.21 -28.43
N GLN A 147 41.18 9.38 -28.41
CA GLN A 147 41.83 10.63 -28.81
C GLN A 147 41.76 10.83 -30.33
N ILE A 148 41.36 12.03 -30.75
CA ILE A 148 41.38 12.44 -32.14
C ILE A 148 42.81 12.83 -32.54
N LYS A 149 43.32 12.20 -33.61
CA LYS A 149 44.68 12.43 -34.12
C LYS A 149 44.75 13.64 -35.04
N GLY A 150 45.94 14.23 -35.18
CA GLY A 150 46.19 15.36 -36.08
C GLY A 150 45.85 16.73 -35.50
N LEU A 151 45.51 16.78 -34.21
CA LEU A 151 45.32 17.99 -33.42
C LEU A 151 46.49 18.14 -32.44
N ASP A 152 46.90 19.38 -32.18
CA ASP A 152 47.98 19.69 -31.26
C ASP A 152 47.56 20.83 -30.33
N SER A 153 47.67 20.57 -29.01
CA SER A 153 47.56 21.58 -27.95
C SER A 153 46.30 22.46 -28.06
N ILE A 154 45.14 21.82 -28.16
CA ILE A 154 43.83 22.46 -28.35
C ILE A 154 43.39 23.20 -27.09
N ILE A 155 42.82 24.39 -27.27
CA ILE A 155 42.32 25.26 -26.20
C ILE A 155 40.82 25.54 -26.29
N ASP A 156 40.22 25.45 -27.49
CA ASP A 156 38.77 25.61 -27.66
C ASP A 156 38.29 24.92 -28.95
N VAL A 157 37.00 24.61 -29.00
CA VAL A 157 36.36 23.87 -30.11
C VAL A 157 35.04 24.53 -30.49
N GLY A 158 34.87 24.76 -31.79
CA GLY A 158 33.63 25.26 -32.38
C GLY A 158 32.95 24.12 -33.15
N PRO A 159 32.03 23.36 -32.54
CA PRO A 159 31.26 22.34 -33.26
C PRO A 159 30.26 22.98 -34.23
N TYR A 160 29.97 22.28 -35.33
CA TYR A 160 28.92 22.63 -36.27
C TYR A 160 27.87 21.52 -36.34
N ASP A 161 26.77 21.74 -35.62
CA ASP A 161 25.72 20.74 -35.34
C ASP A 161 25.09 20.10 -36.58
N ALA A 162 25.08 20.78 -37.74
CA ALA A 162 24.39 20.29 -38.92
C ALA A 162 25.15 19.19 -39.70
N GLU A 163 26.48 19.12 -39.58
CA GLU A 163 27.32 18.24 -40.41
C GLU A 163 28.31 17.39 -39.62
N TYR A 164 28.21 17.30 -38.28
CA TYR A 164 29.20 16.61 -37.44
C TYR A 164 30.65 17.07 -37.70
N ALA A 165 30.81 18.28 -38.23
CA ALA A 165 32.10 18.91 -38.47
C ALA A 165 32.43 19.82 -37.29
N TYR A 166 33.71 20.11 -37.11
CA TYR A 166 34.13 21.07 -36.09
C TYR A 166 35.40 21.80 -36.49
N SER A 167 35.58 22.97 -35.88
CA SER A 167 36.85 23.67 -35.86
C SER A 167 37.48 23.56 -34.49
N ALA A 168 38.81 23.53 -34.42
CA ALA A 168 39.54 23.52 -33.17
C ALA A 168 40.66 24.56 -33.22
N LEU A 169 40.85 25.26 -32.11
CA LEU A 169 41.88 26.28 -31.94
C LEU A 169 42.97 25.73 -31.03
N SER A 170 44.22 25.83 -31.45
CA SER A 170 45.37 25.50 -30.60
C SER A 170 45.93 26.72 -29.87
N SER A 171 46.68 26.46 -28.80
CA SER A 171 47.42 27.48 -28.05
C SER A 171 48.45 28.25 -28.89
N SER A 172 48.91 27.68 -30.02
CA SER A 172 49.81 28.36 -30.96
C SER A 172 49.08 29.29 -31.94
N GLY A 173 47.75 29.31 -31.90
CA GLY A 173 46.87 30.03 -32.82
C GLY A 173 46.51 29.24 -34.09
N ASP A 174 46.98 28.00 -34.27
CA ASP A 174 46.57 27.19 -35.42
C ASP A 174 45.08 26.86 -35.34
N VAL A 175 44.38 27.05 -36.47
CA VAL A 175 42.97 26.76 -36.65
C VAL A 175 42.86 25.49 -37.48
N TYR A 176 42.24 24.47 -36.90
CA TYR A 176 41.98 23.18 -37.53
C TYR A 176 40.52 23.09 -37.97
N TYR A 177 40.29 22.33 -39.04
CA TYR A 177 38.97 21.90 -39.49
C TYR A 177 38.95 20.37 -39.57
N ALA A 178 37.90 19.77 -39.05
CA ALA A 178 37.60 18.36 -39.19
C ALA A 178 36.22 18.19 -39.84
N ASP A 179 36.15 17.32 -40.84
CA ASP A 179 34.87 16.93 -41.46
C ASP A 179 34.15 15.88 -40.62
N TYR A 180 32.95 15.47 -41.06
CA TYR A 180 32.12 14.43 -40.42
C TYR A 180 32.81 13.06 -40.26
N ARG A 181 33.96 12.83 -40.91
CA ARG A 181 34.76 11.60 -40.83
C ARG A 181 35.93 11.75 -39.85
N ASN A 182 36.00 12.87 -39.11
CA ASN A 182 37.15 13.28 -38.30
C ASN A 182 38.45 13.40 -39.11
N LYS A 183 38.37 13.74 -40.41
CA LYS A 183 39.57 14.03 -41.19
C LYS A 183 40.04 15.44 -40.89
N VAL A 184 41.04 15.55 -40.03
CA VAL A 184 41.62 16.83 -39.59
C VAL A 184 42.57 17.41 -40.63
N ARG A 185 42.46 18.73 -40.86
CA ARG A 185 43.46 19.54 -41.58
C ARG A 185 43.62 20.91 -40.93
N LYS A 186 44.76 21.54 -41.16
CA LYS A 186 45.00 22.94 -40.79
C LYS A 186 44.31 23.84 -41.82
N ALA A 187 43.52 24.80 -41.34
CA ALA A 187 42.73 25.73 -42.15
C ALA A 187 43.26 27.16 -42.09
N GLY A 188 43.98 27.53 -41.03
CA GLY A 188 44.57 28.85 -40.89
C GLY A 188 45.38 29.01 -39.61
N LYS A 189 45.80 30.24 -39.33
CA LYS A 189 46.50 30.61 -38.10
C LYS A 189 46.08 32.00 -37.66
N VAL A 190 45.60 32.11 -36.43
CA VAL A 190 45.22 33.35 -35.75
C VAL A 190 45.93 33.37 -34.39
N PRO A 191 47.11 34.03 -34.30
CA PRO A 191 47.84 34.16 -33.04
C PRO A 191 47.00 34.83 -31.95
N ASP A 192 47.28 34.48 -30.69
CA ASP A 192 46.59 35.01 -29.50
C ASP A 192 45.08 34.76 -29.46
N GLY A 193 44.61 33.75 -30.20
CA GLY A 193 43.24 33.26 -30.10
C GLY A 193 42.95 32.66 -28.74
N LYS A 194 41.74 32.88 -28.21
CA LYS A 194 41.25 32.31 -26.94
C LYS A 194 39.95 31.52 -27.08
N ALA A 195 39.17 31.77 -28.11
CA ALA A 195 37.92 31.04 -28.36
C ALA A 195 37.64 30.94 -29.87
N ILE A 196 36.87 29.92 -30.26
CA ILE A 196 36.52 29.64 -31.65
C ILE A 196 35.06 29.21 -31.79
N ALA A 197 34.39 29.69 -32.83
CA ALA A 197 33.03 29.30 -33.18
C ALA A 197 32.94 28.99 -34.67
N MET A 198 32.30 27.88 -35.04
CA MET A 198 32.19 27.47 -36.44
C MET A 198 30.76 27.62 -36.98
N ASN A 199 30.66 28.06 -38.23
CA ASN A 199 29.54 27.69 -39.09
C ASN A 199 30.06 26.96 -40.33
N SER A 200 29.18 26.23 -41.02
CA SER A 200 29.42 25.47 -42.26
C SER A 200 30.80 25.64 -42.92
N ALA A 201 31.14 26.86 -43.40
CA ALA A 201 32.38 27.12 -44.15
C ALA A 201 33.36 28.11 -43.48
N TYR A 202 33.07 28.61 -42.28
CA TYR A 202 33.88 29.66 -41.63
C TYR A 202 34.04 29.41 -40.13
N ALA A 203 35.23 29.70 -39.61
CA ALA A 203 35.49 29.78 -38.19
C ALA A 203 35.69 31.24 -37.78
N ALA A 204 35.02 31.69 -36.73
CA ALA A 204 35.31 32.94 -36.05
C ALA A 204 36.27 32.63 -34.89
N VAL A 205 37.40 33.34 -34.82
CA VAL A 205 38.38 33.24 -33.73
C VAL A 205 38.37 34.56 -32.96
N LEU A 206 38.13 34.47 -31.66
CA LEU A 206 38.21 35.59 -30.73
C LEU A 206 39.61 35.64 -30.14
N LYS A 207 40.27 36.78 -30.26
CA LYS A 207 41.62 37.02 -29.73
C LYS A 207 41.58 37.56 -28.30
N ASN A 208 42.72 37.46 -27.61
CA ASN A 208 42.93 37.99 -26.27
C ASN A 208 42.68 39.51 -26.18
N ASP A 209 42.98 40.25 -27.24
CA ASP A 209 42.75 41.70 -27.36
C ASP A 209 41.27 42.08 -27.66
N GLY A 210 40.38 41.08 -27.76
CA GLY A 210 38.96 41.29 -28.05
C GLY A 210 38.63 41.47 -29.54
N SER A 211 39.60 41.31 -30.45
CA SER A 211 39.33 41.30 -31.89
C SER A 211 38.82 39.93 -32.37
N VAL A 212 37.93 39.93 -33.37
CA VAL A 212 37.37 38.72 -33.98
C VAL A 212 37.83 38.60 -35.42
N VAL A 213 38.50 37.50 -35.72
CA VAL A 213 39.01 37.15 -37.05
C VAL A 213 38.19 36.01 -37.62
N ILE A 214 37.64 36.18 -38.82
CA ILE A 214 36.99 35.12 -39.58
C ILE A 214 38.03 34.43 -40.44
N VAL A 215 38.08 33.11 -40.35
CA VAL A 215 38.93 32.22 -41.14
C VAL A 215 38.02 31.39 -42.04
N SER A 216 38.21 31.49 -43.35
CA SER A 216 37.59 30.54 -44.28
C SER A 216 38.17 29.16 -44.02
N VAL A 217 37.34 28.18 -43.64
CA VAL A 217 37.85 26.83 -43.47
C VAL A 217 37.93 26.11 -44.82
N MET A 218 37.15 26.50 -45.83
CA MET A 218 37.11 25.82 -47.13
C MET A 218 38.17 26.29 -48.13
N TYR A 219 38.61 27.55 -48.02
CA TYR A 219 39.58 28.16 -48.92
C TYR A 219 40.79 28.63 -48.10
N GLU A 220 42.00 28.26 -48.53
CA GLU A 220 43.24 28.66 -47.85
C GLU A 220 43.43 30.18 -47.93
N ASP A 221 43.95 30.77 -46.85
CA ASP A 221 44.48 32.14 -46.75
C ASP A 221 43.51 33.35 -46.74
N GLU A 222 42.18 33.17 -46.72
CA GLU A 222 41.25 34.30 -46.52
C GLU A 222 40.93 34.50 -45.02
N GLN A 223 41.51 35.57 -44.43
CA GLN A 223 41.21 36.01 -43.07
C GLN A 223 40.77 37.47 -43.03
N VAL A 224 39.71 37.76 -42.27
CA VAL A 224 39.18 39.13 -42.12
C VAL A 224 38.86 39.44 -40.66
N THR A 225 39.35 40.57 -40.17
CA THR A 225 38.97 41.09 -38.85
C THR A 225 37.66 41.87 -38.97
N ILE A 226 36.64 41.49 -38.20
CA ILE A 226 35.27 42.04 -38.37
C ILE A 226 34.76 42.79 -37.14
N ALA A 227 35.35 42.55 -35.96
CA ALA A 227 34.93 43.16 -34.71
C ALA A 227 36.13 43.36 -33.77
N SER A 228 36.00 44.32 -32.86
CA SER A 228 36.90 44.58 -31.73
C SER A 228 36.10 44.70 -30.43
N ASP A 229 36.76 44.73 -29.27
CA ASP A 229 36.11 44.89 -27.96
C ASP A 229 35.08 43.78 -27.63
N VAL A 230 35.31 42.56 -28.12
CA VAL A 230 34.43 41.40 -27.94
C VAL A 230 34.88 40.55 -26.76
N GLN A 231 33.92 40.14 -25.92
CA GLN A 231 34.15 39.21 -24.82
C GLN A 231 33.72 37.77 -25.15
N SER A 232 32.64 37.61 -25.90
CA SER A 232 32.10 36.31 -26.32
C SER A 232 31.42 36.39 -27.68
N MET A 233 31.33 35.26 -28.38
CA MET A 233 30.77 35.20 -29.72
C MET A 233 30.06 33.86 -29.98
N ILE A 234 29.02 33.89 -30.81
CA ILE A 234 28.32 32.71 -31.32
C ILE A 234 27.83 32.95 -32.74
N TRP A 235 27.57 31.89 -33.48
CA TRP A 235 26.83 31.98 -34.75
C TRP A 235 25.32 32.03 -34.50
N TRP A 236 24.61 32.89 -35.24
CA TRP A 236 23.15 32.98 -35.15
C TRP A 236 22.50 32.00 -36.13
N GLY A 237 22.06 30.85 -35.62
CA GLY A 237 21.40 29.83 -36.44
C GLY A 237 22.26 29.39 -37.62
N ARG A 238 21.62 28.84 -38.65
CA ARG A 238 22.31 28.46 -39.91
C ARG A 238 22.57 29.67 -40.81
N THR A 239 22.43 30.89 -40.28
CA THR A 239 22.49 32.13 -41.05
C THR A 239 23.93 32.54 -41.34
N HIS A 240 24.05 33.67 -42.02
CA HIS A 240 25.32 34.32 -42.36
C HIS A 240 25.77 35.33 -41.29
N LYS A 241 25.12 35.36 -40.12
CA LYS A 241 25.35 36.35 -39.07
C LYS A 241 26.14 35.77 -37.90
N LEU A 242 27.24 36.46 -37.54
CA LEU A 242 27.93 36.25 -36.27
C LEU A 242 27.37 37.21 -35.22
N LEU A 243 27.06 36.71 -34.03
CA LEU A 243 26.75 37.54 -32.87
C LEU A 243 27.98 37.67 -31.98
N THR A 244 28.20 38.89 -31.48
CA THR A 244 29.25 39.18 -30.50
C THR A 244 28.64 39.91 -29.31
N VAL A 245 29.07 39.54 -28.12
CA VAL A 245 28.87 40.33 -26.91
C VAL A 245 30.11 41.19 -26.70
N LYS A 246 29.94 42.50 -26.60
CA LYS A 246 31.02 43.44 -26.31
C LYS A 246 31.37 43.43 -24.83
N ASN A 247 32.54 43.95 -24.46
CA ASN A 247 32.93 44.07 -23.04
C ASN A 247 31.99 44.98 -22.23
N ASP A 248 31.27 45.91 -22.88
CA ASP A 248 30.23 46.74 -22.26
C ASP A 248 28.88 46.01 -22.06
N GLY A 249 28.78 44.74 -22.47
CA GLY A 249 27.58 43.93 -22.37
C GLY A 249 26.55 44.12 -23.49
N THR A 250 26.85 44.93 -24.51
CA THR A 250 25.99 45.09 -25.69
C THR A 250 26.16 43.95 -26.70
N VAL A 251 25.09 43.62 -27.42
CA VAL A 251 25.09 42.55 -28.42
C VAL A 251 25.02 43.11 -29.84
N TRP A 252 25.91 42.63 -30.71
CA TRP A 252 26.04 43.08 -32.09
C TRP A 252 26.00 41.89 -33.05
N SER A 253 25.38 42.08 -34.20
CA SER A 253 25.37 41.12 -35.31
C SER A 253 26.23 41.62 -36.47
N TYR A 254 26.88 40.70 -37.18
CA TYR A 254 27.73 40.97 -38.34
C TYR A 254 27.33 40.06 -39.50
N ASP A 255 26.74 40.62 -40.55
CA ASP A 255 26.20 39.84 -41.68
C ASP A 255 27.23 39.64 -42.80
N ARG A 256 27.68 38.40 -42.97
CA ARG A 256 28.67 38.04 -44.01
C ARG A 256 28.18 38.36 -45.43
N THR A 257 26.89 38.22 -45.74
CA THR A 257 26.36 38.53 -47.09
C THR A 257 26.38 40.02 -47.38
N ALA A 258 26.34 40.85 -46.33
CA ALA A 258 26.46 42.29 -46.40
C ALA A 258 27.89 42.77 -46.07
N LYS A 259 28.93 41.96 -46.38
CA LYS A 259 30.35 42.26 -46.10
C LYS A 259 30.61 42.63 -44.64
N TYR A 260 30.00 41.88 -43.71
CA TYR A 260 30.09 42.06 -42.26
C TYR A 260 29.57 43.40 -41.75
N LYS A 261 28.57 43.98 -42.42
CA LYS A 261 27.84 45.13 -41.87
C LYS A 261 27.34 44.81 -40.46
N SER A 262 27.67 45.69 -39.51
CA SER A 262 27.34 45.53 -38.10
C SER A 262 26.02 46.18 -37.72
N GLU A 263 25.23 45.53 -36.86
CA GLU A 263 23.97 46.05 -36.31
C GLU A 263 23.83 45.63 -34.84
N GLN A 264 23.54 46.58 -33.95
CA GLN A 264 23.29 46.30 -32.54
C GLN A 264 21.89 45.69 -32.35
N LEU A 265 21.80 44.62 -31.56
CA LEU A 265 20.51 44.05 -31.18
C LEU A 265 19.88 44.90 -30.06
N PRO A 266 18.67 45.46 -30.25
CA PRO A 266 18.05 46.36 -29.28
C PRO A 266 17.72 45.64 -27.97
N GLY A 267 17.87 46.36 -26.85
CA GLY A 267 17.47 45.89 -25.50
C GLY A 267 18.48 44.98 -24.79
N LEU A 268 19.48 44.44 -25.49
CA LEU A 268 20.53 43.60 -24.89
C LEU A 268 21.75 44.45 -24.52
N THR A 269 21.78 44.98 -23.28
CA THR A 269 22.82 45.92 -22.80
C THR A 269 23.52 45.51 -21.49
N ASN A 270 23.34 44.26 -21.04
CA ASN A 270 23.99 43.74 -19.82
C ASN A 270 24.29 42.22 -19.97
N VAL A 271 24.70 41.81 -21.16
CA VAL A 271 24.86 40.41 -21.51
C VAL A 271 26.29 39.95 -21.15
N ASN A 272 26.41 38.77 -20.54
CA ASN A 272 27.68 38.07 -20.33
C ASN A 272 27.99 37.16 -21.53
N GLN A 273 27.03 36.30 -21.87
CA GLN A 273 27.18 35.34 -22.97
C GLN A 273 25.84 35.04 -23.63
N LEU A 274 25.91 34.45 -24.83
CA LEU A 274 24.77 34.06 -25.63
C LEU A 274 24.80 32.55 -25.89
N VAL A 275 23.62 31.98 -26.04
CA VAL A 275 23.40 30.63 -26.54
C VAL A 275 22.32 30.70 -27.62
N HIS A 276 22.56 30.07 -28.76
CA HIS A 276 21.56 29.94 -29.80
C HIS A 276 21.13 28.48 -29.93
N SER A 277 19.82 28.23 -29.82
CA SER A 277 19.26 26.91 -30.09
C SER A 277 18.89 26.77 -31.56
N TYR A 278 19.63 25.95 -32.30
CA TYR A 278 19.33 25.66 -33.70
C TYR A 278 17.98 24.95 -33.90
N ASP A 279 17.58 24.12 -32.95
CA ASP A 279 16.38 23.27 -33.07
C ASP A 279 15.09 24.07 -32.86
N LEU A 280 15.15 25.08 -32.00
CA LEU A 280 14.01 25.94 -31.68
C LEU A 280 14.08 27.30 -32.39
N ASP A 281 15.21 27.62 -33.01
CA ASP A 281 15.53 28.94 -33.59
C ASP A 281 15.35 30.08 -32.57
N GLU A 282 15.90 29.88 -31.37
CA GLU A 282 15.76 30.80 -30.24
C GLU A 282 17.12 31.30 -29.75
N LEU A 283 17.18 32.58 -29.40
CA LEU A 283 18.36 33.21 -28.82
C LEU A 283 18.17 33.38 -27.30
N TYR A 284 19.14 32.90 -26.54
CA TYR A 284 19.22 33.01 -25.10
C TYR A 284 20.40 33.89 -24.72
N ALA A 285 20.20 34.76 -23.74
CA ALA A 285 21.25 35.61 -23.19
C ALA A 285 21.36 35.38 -21.69
N GLN A 286 22.58 35.14 -21.22
CA GLN A 286 22.89 35.21 -19.79
C GLN A 286 23.28 36.66 -19.47
N LEU A 287 22.63 37.26 -18.49
CA LEU A 287 22.97 38.59 -18.00
C LEU A 287 24.18 38.54 -17.05
N GLN A 288 24.80 39.68 -16.77
CA GLN A 288 25.95 39.74 -15.85
C GLN A 288 25.64 39.28 -14.41
N ASP A 289 24.37 39.30 -14.00
CA ASP A 289 23.92 38.78 -12.71
C ASP A 289 23.73 37.24 -12.70
N GLY A 290 23.98 36.58 -13.84
CA GLY A 290 23.84 35.13 -14.01
C GLY A 290 22.45 34.66 -14.46
N SER A 291 21.44 35.54 -14.43
CA SER A 291 20.08 35.22 -14.88
C SER A 291 20.02 35.02 -16.40
N TRP A 292 19.04 34.23 -16.86
CA TRP A 292 18.85 33.93 -18.28
C TRP A 292 17.57 34.57 -18.82
N VAL A 293 17.66 35.05 -20.05
CA VAL A 293 16.52 35.62 -20.79
C VAL A 293 16.45 35.05 -22.20
N ILE A 294 15.24 34.97 -22.75
CA ILE A 294 14.96 34.64 -24.16
C ILE A 294 14.79 35.95 -24.92
N TYR A 295 15.46 36.06 -26.06
CA TYR A 295 15.38 37.18 -26.98
C TYR A 295 14.62 36.79 -28.25
N ASP A 296 13.59 37.56 -28.58
CA ASP A 296 12.81 37.44 -29.82
C ASP A 296 12.54 38.83 -30.38
N ASN A 297 13.26 39.21 -31.43
CA ASN A 297 13.05 40.45 -32.20
C ASN A 297 12.87 41.72 -31.33
N GLY A 298 13.75 41.90 -30.33
CA GLY A 298 13.74 43.06 -29.42
C GLY A 298 12.91 42.85 -28.15
N LYS A 299 12.12 41.77 -28.06
CA LYS A 299 11.42 41.37 -26.85
C LYS A 299 12.30 40.46 -26.00
N ILE A 300 12.39 40.78 -24.71
CA ILE A 300 13.18 40.03 -23.73
C ILE A 300 12.23 39.42 -22.70
N THR A 301 12.30 38.10 -22.51
CA THR A 301 11.47 37.37 -21.53
C THR A 301 12.36 36.57 -20.57
N PRO A 302 12.16 36.66 -19.24
CA PRO A 302 12.95 35.86 -18.29
C PRO A 302 12.78 34.35 -18.51
N LEU A 303 13.87 33.60 -18.45
CA LEU A 303 13.89 32.14 -18.35
C LEU A 303 14.16 31.77 -16.90
N VAL A 304 13.17 31.15 -16.25
CA VAL A 304 13.22 30.82 -14.82
C VAL A 304 13.25 29.30 -14.60
N ALA A 305 13.96 28.87 -13.56
CA ALA A 305 13.99 27.47 -13.17
C ALA A 305 12.58 26.97 -12.79
N PRO A 306 12.26 25.68 -13.02
CA PRO A 306 11.01 25.11 -12.58
C PRO A 306 10.87 25.16 -11.06
N SER A 307 9.73 25.64 -10.58
CA SER A 307 9.40 25.65 -9.16
C SER A 307 8.33 24.62 -8.86
N LEU A 308 8.45 23.96 -7.71
CA LEU A 308 7.43 23.06 -7.20
C LEU A 308 6.19 23.89 -6.82
N ASN A 309 5.06 23.67 -7.52
CA ASN A 309 3.85 24.48 -7.32
C ASN A 309 2.71 23.71 -6.63
N LYS A 310 2.72 22.38 -6.71
CA LYS A 310 1.68 21.54 -6.13
C LYS A 310 2.21 20.17 -5.75
N VAL A 311 1.88 19.75 -4.54
CA VAL A 311 2.11 18.38 -4.05
C VAL A 311 0.78 17.67 -3.87
N THR A 312 0.75 16.36 -4.10
CA THR A 312 -0.44 15.54 -3.89
C THR A 312 -0.04 14.27 -3.16
N LEU A 313 -0.64 14.05 -1.99
CA LEU A 313 -0.48 12.82 -1.23
C LEU A 313 -1.47 11.77 -1.76
N ILE A 314 -0.95 10.63 -2.16
CA ILE A 314 -1.71 9.48 -2.65
C ILE A 314 -1.47 8.32 -1.68
N ALA A 315 -2.53 7.64 -1.28
CA ALA A 315 -2.44 6.41 -0.50
C ALA A 315 -2.98 5.23 -1.30
N SER A 316 -2.42 4.04 -1.07
CA SER A 316 -2.88 2.78 -1.67
C SER A 316 -4.35 2.47 -1.36
N SER A 317 -4.82 2.88 -0.18
CA SER A 317 -6.23 2.85 0.21
C SER A 317 -6.54 3.96 1.22
N LYS A 318 -7.80 4.41 1.25
CA LYS A 318 -8.36 5.31 2.27
C LYS A 318 -9.16 4.57 3.35
N GLU A 319 -9.38 3.27 3.14
CA GLU A 319 -10.07 2.36 4.06
C GLU A 319 -9.12 1.21 4.41
N ALA A 320 -9.02 0.87 5.69
CA ALA A 320 -8.11 -0.16 6.18
C ALA A 320 -8.70 -0.93 7.37
N PHE A 321 -8.11 -2.08 7.67
CA PHE A 321 -8.32 -2.83 8.90
C PHE A 321 -7.09 -2.75 9.81
N ILE A 322 -7.28 -3.01 11.10
CA ILE A 322 -6.17 -3.08 12.05
C ILE A 322 -5.15 -4.13 11.58
N GLY A 323 -3.88 -3.73 11.49
CA GLY A 323 -2.79 -4.59 11.00
C GLY A 323 -2.41 -4.36 9.54
N ASP A 324 -3.23 -3.65 8.75
CA ASP A 324 -2.91 -3.31 7.37
C ASP A 324 -1.69 -2.37 7.26
N LYS A 325 -1.07 -2.40 6.07
CA LYS A 325 -0.04 -1.45 5.67
C LYS A 325 -0.54 -0.59 4.51
N ILE A 326 -0.49 0.73 4.67
CA ILE A 326 -0.88 1.68 3.63
C ILE A 326 0.36 2.32 3.02
N THR A 327 0.57 2.14 1.73
CA THR A 327 1.69 2.77 1.03
C THR A 327 1.29 4.19 0.63
N LEU A 328 2.15 5.16 0.93
CA LEU A 328 2.01 6.55 0.53
C LEU A 328 2.91 6.84 -0.68
N THR A 329 2.43 7.72 -1.55
CA THR A 329 3.18 8.24 -2.69
C THR A 329 2.93 9.74 -2.78
N VAL A 330 4.01 10.50 -2.95
CA VAL A 330 3.95 11.93 -3.23
C VAL A 330 4.01 12.09 -4.74
N GLN A 331 3.07 12.85 -5.29
CA GLN A 331 3.21 13.42 -6.63
C GLN A 331 3.55 14.90 -6.52
N GLU A 332 4.72 15.26 -7.01
CA GLU A 332 5.17 16.64 -7.17
C GLU A 332 4.83 17.13 -8.58
N ASN A 333 4.32 18.36 -8.70
CA ASN A 333 4.01 19.00 -9.98
C ASN A 333 4.77 20.33 -10.02
N TYR A 334 5.51 20.53 -11.10
CA TYR A 334 6.37 21.69 -11.30
C TYR A 334 5.74 22.69 -12.27
N SER A 335 6.19 23.95 -12.22
CA SER A 335 5.68 25.04 -13.05
C SER A 335 5.83 24.81 -14.56
N ASN A 336 6.81 24.01 -14.98
CA ASN A 336 7.02 23.61 -16.38
C ASN A 336 6.16 22.40 -16.82
N GLY A 337 5.25 21.92 -15.98
CA GLY A 337 4.37 20.79 -16.25
C GLY A 337 4.97 19.42 -15.94
N PHE A 338 6.24 19.33 -15.53
CA PHE A 338 6.86 18.08 -15.10
C PHE A 338 6.20 17.55 -13.84
N LYS A 339 6.11 16.21 -13.77
CA LYS A 339 5.53 15.50 -12.64
C LYS A 339 6.43 14.35 -12.27
N ILE A 340 6.70 14.22 -10.98
CA ILE A 340 7.45 13.09 -10.45
C ILE A 340 6.68 12.47 -9.30
N LYS A 341 6.77 11.15 -9.21
CA LYS A 341 6.26 10.37 -8.08
C LYS A 341 7.42 9.84 -7.28
N ARG A 342 7.35 10.00 -5.96
CA ARG A 342 8.34 9.47 -5.02
C ARG A 342 7.69 9.02 -3.72
N ILE A 343 8.47 8.32 -2.92
CA ILE A 343 8.11 7.97 -1.55
C ILE A 343 8.25 9.24 -0.69
N PRO A 344 7.30 9.55 0.21
CA PRO A 344 7.46 10.64 1.16
C PRO A 344 8.57 10.34 2.17
N LEU A 345 9.29 11.37 2.60
CA LEU A 345 10.17 11.29 3.75
C LEU A 345 9.32 11.23 5.04
N PRO A 346 9.75 10.50 6.09
CA PRO A 346 8.98 10.41 7.33
C PRO A 346 8.61 11.76 7.95
N GLU A 347 9.53 12.73 7.91
CA GLU A 347 9.37 14.09 8.42
C GLU A 347 8.39 14.96 7.61
N GLU A 348 8.11 14.59 6.36
CA GLU A 348 7.11 15.27 5.52
C GLU A 348 5.68 14.84 5.88
N ILE A 349 5.51 13.75 6.65
CA ILE A 349 4.21 13.16 6.97
C ILE A 349 3.80 13.46 8.41
N ILE A 350 2.64 14.10 8.55
CA ILE A 350 2.00 14.37 9.82
C ILE A 350 0.75 13.50 9.92
N VAL A 351 0.65 12.67 10.96
CA VAL A 351 -0.54 11.87 11.26
C VAL A 351 -1.21 12.43 12.51
N GLU A 352 -2.46 12.88 12.36
CA GLU A 352 -3.20 13.56 13.43
C GLU A 352 -3.45 12.65 14.66
N GLN A 353 -3.81 11.39 14.42
CA GLN A 353 -4.10 10.41 15.47
C GLN A 353 -3.09 9.24 15.40
N PRO A 354 -1.92 9.36 16.04
CA PRO A 354 -0.84 8.37 15.94
C PRO A 354 -1.20 7.00 16.54
N GLN A 355 -2.25 6.89 17.35
CA GLN A 355 -2.78 5.60 17.81
C GLN A 355 -3.52 4.83 16.71
N VAL A 356 -4.07 5.52 15.71
CA VAL A 356 -4.77 4.89 14.57
C VAL A 356 -3.74 4.35 13.58
N ALA A 357 -2.79 5.20 13.16
CA ALA A 357 -1.72 4.83 12.24
C ALA A 357 -0.44 5.61 12.53
N GLN A 358 0.72 5.05 12.16
CA GLN A 358 2.02 5.71 12.29
C GLN A 358 2.84 5.51 11.02
N ILE A 359 3.63 6.52 10.65
CA ILE A 359 4.58 6.40 9.55
C ILE A 359 5.73 5.47 9.95
N GLU A 360 6.01 4.50 9.09
CA GLU A 360 7.19 3.64 9.12
C GLU A 360 8.12 4.04 7.96
N GLY A 361 9.28 3.38 7.87
CA GLY A 361 10.20 3.55 6.75
C GLY A 361 9.54 3.23 5.39
N GLU A 362 10.13 3.79 4.33
CA GLU A 362 9.68 3.59 2.94
C GLU A 362 8.26 4.12 2.65
N GLY A 363 7.81 5.16 3.37
CA GLY A 363 6.52 5.80 3.13
C GLY A 363 5.32 4.90 3.39
N LYS A 364 5.44 3.93 4.29
CA LYS A 364 4.35 3.03 4.67
C LYS A 364 3.76 3.47 5.99
N LEU A 365 2.43 3.52 6.10
CA LEU A 365 1.74 3.65 7.38
C LEU A 365 1.44 2.27 7.94
N LYS A 366 1.79 2.06 9.20
CA LYS A 366 1.33 0.91 9.98
C LYS A 366 0.02 1.25 10.68
N VAL A 367 -1.03 0.53 10.35
CA VAL A 367 -2.35 0.69 10.95
C VAL A 367 -2.43 -0.12 12.25
N SER A 368 -2.59 0.57 13.38
CA SER A 368 -2.50 -0.04 14.72
C SER A 368 -3.79 0.06 15.54
N GLY A 369 -4.71 0.97 15.18
CA GLY A 369 -5.93 1.20 15.93
C GLY A 369 -7.11 1.56 15.04
N MET A 370 -8.31 1.21 15.49
CA MET A 370 -9.56 1.60 14.85
C MET A 370 -9.83 3.10 15.03
N GLY A 371 -10.30 3.76 13.98
CA GLY A 371 -10.71 5.17 14.03
C GLY A 371 -10.56 5.87 12.68
N THR A 372 -10.64 7.20 12.69
CA THR A 372 -10.36 8.03 11.51
C THR A 372 -9.20 8.97 11.85
N THR A 373 -8.22 9.08 10.95
CA THR A 373 -7.11 10.04 11.08
C THR A 373 -6.88 10.80 9.79
N GLN A 374 -6.56 12.10 9.89
CA GLN A 374 -5.99 12.82 8.77
C GLN A 374 -4.49 12.50 8.66
N VAL A 375 -4.04 12.26 7.43
CA VAL A 375 -2.62 12.14 7.08
C VAL A 375 -2.29 13.29 6.15
N THR A 376 -1.34 14.12 6.55
CA THR A 376 -0.97 15.35 5.85
C THR A 376 0.48 15.28 5.42
N LEU A 377 0.72 15.49 4.13
CA LEU A 377 2.01 15.78 3.55
C LEU A 377 2.29 17.28 3.68
N LYS A 378 3.50 17.64 4.11
CA LYS A 378 4.01 19.02 4.12
C LYS A 378 5.40 19.08 3.50
N ILE A 379 5.54 19.89 2.44
CA ILE A 379 6.80 20.16 1.74
C ILE A 379 6.92 21.67 1.59
N GLY A 380 7.78 22.31 2.38
CA GLY A 380 7.78 23.77 2.52
C GLY A 380 6.41 24.29 2.98
N ASP A 381 5.85 25.23 2.22
CA ASP A 381 4.51 25.78 2.46
C ASP A 381 3.38 24.98 1.78
N LEU A 382 3.73 23.98 0.96
CA LEU A 382 2.75 23.17 0.25
C LEU A 382 2.26 22.02 1.12
N THR A 383 0.94 21.84 1.18
CA THR A 383 0.30 20.76 1.94
C THR A 383 -0.68 19.95 1.12
N SER A 384 -0.79 18.66 1.39
CA SER A 384 -1.83 17.79 0.82
C SER A 384 -2.26 16.75 1.85
N SER A 385 -3.57 16.55 2.02
CA SER A 385 -4.09 15.67 3.06
C SER A 385 -5.06 14.63 2.52
N ILE A 386 -5.08 13.47 3.18
CA ILE A 386 -6.09 12.44 3.01
C ILE A 386 -6.72 12.09 4.36
N GLN A 387 -7.94 11.54 4.33
CA GLN A 387 -8.51 10.87 5.50
C GLN A 387 -8.33 9.36 5.34
N LEU A 388 -7.80 8.73 6.39
CA LEU A 388 -7.70 7.27 6.51
C LEU A 388 -8.73 6.80 7.54
N ASN A 389 -9.65 5.92 7.11
CA ASN A 389 -10.61 5.27 7.98
C ASN A 389 -10.19 3.83 8.25
N VAL A 390 -10.07 3.49 9.53
CA VAL A 390 -9.67 2.17 9.99
C VAL A 390 -10.85 1.50 10.70
N LYS A 391 -11.18 0.29 10.25
CA LYS A 391 -12.26 -0.54 10.78
C LYS A 391 -11.71 -1.69 11.60
N SER A 392 -12.58 -2.28 12.41
CA SER A 392 -12.34 -3.54 13.10
C SER A 392 -13.47 -4.50 12.76
N GLU A 393 -13.12 -5.70 12.29
CA GLU A 393 -14.10 -6.81 12.14
C GLU A 393 -14.26 -7.61 13.44
N GLN A 394 -13.33 -7.42 14.37
CA GLN A 394 -13.35 -8.13 15.64
C GLN A 394 -14.58 -7.73 16.45
N LYS A 395 -15.32 -8.72 16.94
CA LYS A 395 -16.26 -8.54 18.05
C LYS A 395 -15.54 -8.74 19.38
N LEU A 396 -15.86 -7.91 20.36
CA LEU A 396 -15.33 -8.03 21.71
C LEU A 396 -16.38 -8.63 22.65
N THR A 397 -15.94 -9.12 23.81
CA THR A 397 -16.82 -9.67 24.85
C THR A 397 -16.49 -9.06 26.20
N GLY A 398 -17.48 -8.94 27.08
CA GLY A 398 -17.31 -8.44 28.46
C GLY A 398 -17.98 -7.09 28.71
N ALA A 399 -18.90 -6.67 27.84
CA ALA A 399 -19.75 -5.54 28.15
C ALA A 399 -20.78 -5.90 29.23
N ALA A 400 -21.16 -4.92 30.05
CA ALA A 400 -22.21 -5.10 31.04
C ALA A 400 -22.94 -3.80 31.35
N LEU A 401 -24.18 -3.91 31.82
CA LEU A 401 -24.94 -2.81 32.37
C LEU A 401 -25.11 -3.06 33.88
N LEU A 402 -24.45 -2.26 34.72
CA LEU A 402 -24.49 -2.36 36.18
C LEU A 402 -24.97 -1.03 36.74
N ASP A 403 -26.05 -1.04 37.51
CA ASP A 403 -26.65 0.15 38.13
C ASP A 403 -26.85 1.32 37.14
N GLY A 404 -27.35 1.00 35.94
CA GLY A 404 -27.56 1.98 34.86
C GLY A 404 -26.30 2.48 34.16
N THR A 405 -25.11 1.96 34.52
CA THR A 405 -23.83 2.32 33.92
C THR A 405 -23.32 1.21 33.00
N VAL A 406 -22.96 1.57 31.77
CA VAL A 406 -22.33 0.65 30.82
C VAL A 406 -20.87 0.48 31.19
N TYR A 407 -20.43 -0.76 31.28
CA TYR A 407 -19.06 -1.18 31.54
C TYR A 407 -18.47 -1.87 30.32
N LEU A 408 -17.19 -1.62 30.07
CA LEU A 408 -16.42 -2.20 28.97
C LEU A 408 -15.13 -2.81 29.49
N PRO A 409 -14.61 -3.88 28.86
CA PRO A 409 -13.33 -4.48 29.23
C PRO A 409 -12.17 -3.53 28.89
N VAL A 410 -11.30 -3.26 29.86
CA VAL A 410 -10.21 -2.28 29.71
C VAL A 410 -9.28 -2.66 28.57
N GLN A 411 -8.65 -3.84 28.64
CA GLN A 411 -7.55 -4.18 27.73
C GLN A 411 -8.01 -4.31 26.27
N SER A 412 -9.07 -5.07 26.01
CA SER A 412 -9.50 -5.35 24.64
C SER A 412 -10.00 -4.09 23.94
N VAL A 413 -10.83 -3.27 24.61
CA VAL A 413 -11.31 -2.01 24.02
C VAL A 413 -10.15 -1.06 23.73
N PHE A 414 -9.29 -0.77 24.71
CA PHE A 414 -8.20 0.18 24.48
C PHE A 414 -7.18 -0.33 23.43
N LYS A 415 -6.87 -1.63 23.40
CA LYS A 415 -6.01 -2.21 22.35
C LYS A 415 -6.62 -2.09 20.96
N THR A 416 -7.92 -2.37 20.79
CA THR A 416 -8.61 -2.19 19.50
C THR A 416 -8.59 -0.73 19.06
N LEU A 417 -8.67 0.22 20.00
CA LEU A 417 -8.54 1.65 19.70
C LEU A 417 -7.10 2.09 19.42
N GLY A 418 -6.12 1.18 19.42
CA GLY A 418 -4.71 1.46 19.14
C GLY A 418 -3.88 1.89 20.35
N ALA A 419 -4.44 1.80 21.56
CA ALA A 419 -3.71 2.13 22.77
C ALA A 419 -2.72 1.02 23.15
N LYS A 420 -1.57 1.40 23.71
CA LYS A 420 -0.71 0.46 24.44
C LYS A 420 -1.18 0.42 25.89
N VAL A 421 -1.44 -0.79 26.40
CA VAL A 421 -1.93 -0.99 27.78
C VAL A 421 -0.89 -1.77 28.56
N ASP A 422 -0.30 -1.12 29.56
CA ASP A 422 0.62 -1.72 30.54
C ASP A 422 -0.13 -1.95 31.87
N VAL A 423 0.04 -3.14 32.44
CA VAL A 423 -0.70 -3.58 33.64
C VAL A 423 0.29 -3.77 34.78
N LYS A 424 0.21 -2.88 35.77
CA LYS A 424 1.08 -2.87 36.95
C LYS A 424 0.25 -3.22 38.19
N GLY A 425 0.11 -4.51 38.45
CA GLY A 425 -0.71 -5.03 39.54
C GLY A 425 -2.19 -4.66 39.37
N SER A 426 -2.69 -3.74 40.20
CA SER A 426 -4.07 -3.22 40.13
C SER A 426 -4.21 -1.95 39.28
N SER A 427 -3.10 -1.44 38.74
CA SER A 427 -3.04 -0.23 37.91
C SER A 427 -2.95 -0.58 36.42
N PHE A 428 -3.59 0.24 35.58
CA PHE A 428 -3.57 0.15 34.13
C PHE A 428 -3.08 1.48 33.59
N GLU A 429 -1.88 1.48 33.00
CA GLU A 429 -1.32 2.62 32.29
C GLU A 429 -1.60 2.45 30.79
N ILE A 430 -2.41 3.36 30.25
CA ILE A 430 -2.91 3.29 28.88
C ILE A 430 -2.33 4.48 28.11
N GLN A 431 -1.44 4.20 27.16
CA GLN A 431 -0.92 5.20 26.23
C GLN A 431 -1.82 5.23 24.98
N PHE A 432 -2.58 6.31 24.83
CA PHE A 432 -3.52 6.54 23.74
C PHE A 432 -3.01 7.67 22.84
N GLY A 433 -2.17 7.32 21.87
CA GLY A 433 -1.47 8.29 21.04
C GLY A 433 -0.45 9.03 21.89
N ASN A 434 -0.56 10.36 21.95
CA ASN A 434 0.25 11.19 22.83
C ASN A 434 -0.32 11.30 24.26
N GLU A 435 -1.58 10.90 24.45
CA GLU A 435 -2.29 11.05 25.72
C GLU A 435 -2.09 9.85 26.64
N LYS A 436 -2.13 10.10 27.95
CA LYS A 436 -1.99 9.06 28.99
C LYS A 436 -3.26 8.96 29.82
N ILE A 437 -3.84 7.75 29.88
CA ILE A 437 -4.94 7.40 30.77
C ILE A 437 -4.42 6.44 31.83
N THR A 438 -4.73 6.67 33.10
CA THR A 438 -4.41 5.74 34.20
C THR A 438 -5.68 5.32 34.92
N LEU A 439 -5.88 4.02 35.06
CA LEU A 439 -7.00 3.41 35.78
C LEU A 439 -6.51 2.56 36.92
N GLN A 440 -7.26 2.56 38.03
CA GLN A 440 -6.94 1.78 39.21
C GLN A 440 -8.13 0.91 39.61
N LYS A 441 -7.93 -0.41 39.70
CA LYS A 441 -8.97 -1.34 40.17
C LYS A 441 -9.43 -0.95 41.58
N GLY A 442 -10.74 -0.87 41.78
CA GLY A 442 -11.40 -0.42 43.01
C GLY A 442 -11.65 1.09 43.09
N SER A 443 -11.08 1.89 42.18
CA SER A 443 -11.23 3.34 42.16
C SER A 443 -12.31 3.80 41.18
N ALA A 444 -13.03 4.87 41.53
CA ALA A 444 -13.90 5.63 40.62
C ALA A 444 -13.20 6.86 40.02
N ILE A 445 -11.91 7.04 40.30
CA ILE A 445 -11.09 8.14 39.80
C ILE A 445 -10.13 7.58 38.74
N ALA A 446 -10.19 8.14 37.54
CA ALA A 446 -9.22 7.95 36.48
C ALA A 446 -8.33 9.20 36.37
N HIS A 447 -7.14 9.06 35.79
CA HIS A 447 -6.30 10.21 35.45
C HIS A 447 -6.14 10.29 33.93
N PHE A 448 -6.35 11.46 33.36
CA PHE A 448 -6.10 11.78 31.95
C PHE A 448 -5.09 12.92 31.88
N ASN A 449 -3.90 12.66 31.34
CA ASN A 449 -2.78 13.62 31.34
C ASN A 449 -2.54 14.26 32.70
N ASN A 450 -2.48 13.43 33.75
CA ASN A 450 -2.33 13.82 35.16
C ASN A 450 -3.51 14.61 35.76
N LYS A 451 -4.59 14.85 35.02
CA LYS A 451 -5.82 15.46 35.56
C LYS A 451 -6.81 14.38 36.01
N GLU A 452 -7.38 14.54 37.19
CA GLU A 452 -8.38 13.62 37.72
C GLU A 452 -9.73 13.72 36.98
N ILE A 453 -10.34 12.56 36.72
CA ILE A 453 -11.67 12.41 36.16
C ILE A 453 -12.47 11.45 37.05
N LYS A 454 -13.58 11.94 37.60
CA LYS A 454 -14.53 11.12 38.36
C LYS A 454 -15.44 10.35 37.42
N MET A 455 -15.35 9.03 37.44
CA MET A 455 -16.19 8.11 36.67
C MET A 455 -17.52 7.83 37.38
N LYS A 456 -18.54 7.40 36.61
CA LYS A 456 -19.87 7.01 37.11
C LYS A 456 -19.90 5.69 37.90
N GLY A 457 -18.73 5.07 38.11
CA GLY A 457 -18.59 3.80 38.79
C GLY A 457 -17.12 3.45 38.99
N LYS A 458 -16.85 2.34 39.67
CA LYS A 458 -15.49 1.89 39.98
C LYS A 458 -14.98 0.95 38.89
N VAL A 459 -13.68 1.02 38.59
CA VAL A 459 -13.01 -0.02 37.82
C VAL A 459 -13.04 -1.32 38.63
N GLN A 460 -13.56 -2.41 38.07
CA GLN A 460 -13.85 -3.62 38.82
C GLN A 460 -13.66 -4.89 37.99
N SER A 461 -13.66 -6.05 38.65
CA SER A 461 -13.61 -7.34 37.96
C SER A 461 -15.01 -7.86 37.71
N LEU A 462 -15.27 -8.27 36.47
CA LEU A 462 -16.52 -8.89 36.05
C LEU A 462 -16.21 -10.07 35.14
N ASP A 463 -16.71 -11.25 35.48
CA ASP A 463 -16.58 -12.48 34.69
C ASP A 463 -15.12 -12.74 34.23
N GLY A 464 -14.15 -12.54 35.13
CA GLY A 464 -12.72 -12.76 34.88
C GLY A 464 -11.97 -11.62 34.18
N GLN A 465 -12.64 -10.54 33.78
CA GLN A 465 -12.03 -9.38 33.12
C GLN A 465 -12.10 -8.12 34.01
N THR A 466 -11.14 -7.20 33.85
CA THR A 466 -11.26 -5.87 34.46
C THR A 466 -12.04 -4.95 33.53
N VAL A 467 -13.12 -4.37 34.04
CA VAL A 467 -14.03 -3.49 33.32
C VAL A 467 -14.03 -2.08 33.90
N PHE A 468 -14.31 -1.09 33.06
CA PHE A 468 -14.38 0.32 33.43
C PHE A 468 -15.68 0.97 32.92
N PRO A 469 -16.17 2.05 33.55
CA PRO A 469 -17.33 2.79 33.06
C PRO A 469 -17.08 3.42 31.68
N ALA A 470 -17.89 3.04 30.70
CA ALA A 470 -17.72 3.40 29.29
C ALA A 470 -17.74 4.91 29.02
N HIS A 471 -18.42 5.69 29.87
CA HIS A 471 -18.49 7.15 29.74
C HIS A 471 -17.12 7.83 29.79
N LEU A 472 -16.11 7.19 30.41
CA LEU A 472 -14.74 7.67 30.38
C LEU A 472 -14.22 7.89 28.95
N LEU A 473 -14.58 7.02 27.99
CA LEU A 473 -14.15 7.15 26.59
C LEU A 473 -14.66 8.44 25.95
N SER A 474 -15.86 8.88 26.30
CA SER A 474 -16.43 10.13 25.82
C SER A 474 -15.73 11.33 26.46
N GLN A 475 -15.36 11.26 27.74
CA GLN A 475 -14.68 12.35 28.45
C GLN A 475 -13.20 12.52 28.07
N THR A 476 -12.54 11.44 27.63
CA THR A 476 -11.10 11.42 27.35
C THR A 476 -10.78 11.47 25.85
N ALA A 477 -11.58 10.79 25.02
CA ALA A 477 -11.28 10.59 23.61
C ALA A 477 -12.44 10.99 22.67
N GLY A 478 -13.53 11.57 23.19
CA GLY A 478 -14.71 11.93 22.39
C GLY A 478 -15.45 10.73 21.79
N ILE A 479 -15.14 9.52 22.25
CA ILE A 479 -15.71 8.26 21.72
C ILE A 479 -17.09 8.02 22.36
N GLN A 480 -18.10 7.79 21.52
CA GLN A 480 -19.46 7.53 21.98
C GLN A 480 -19.69 6.04 22.20
N VAL A 481 -20.49 5.70 23.21
CA VAL A 481 -20.88 4.32 23.51
C VAL A 481 -22.39 4.26 23.65
N GLN A 482 -23.01 3.37 22.87
CA GLN A 482 -24.45 3.12 22.88
C GLN A 482 -24.73 1.74 23.44
N TRP A 483 -25.71 1.62 24.33
CA TRP A 483 -26.17 0.34 24.85
C TRP A 483 -27.36 -0.17 24.05
N ASP A 484 -27.26 -1.40 23.59
CA ASP A 484 -28.34 -2.15 22.98
C ASP A 484 -29.00 -3.01 24.06
N ALA A 485 -30.19 -2.60 24.48
CA ALA A 485 -30.93 -3.29 25.54
C ALA A 485 -31.56 -4.62 25.07
N GLU A 486 -31.82 -4.78 23.76
CA GLU A 486 -32.43 -5.99 23.22
C GLU A 486 -31.45 -7.16 23.26
N PHE A 487 -30.21 -6.91 22.81
CA PHE A 487 -29.16 -7.93 22.75
C PHE A 487 -28.13 -7.81 23.89
N LYS A 488 -28.31 -6.86 24.80
CA LYS A 488 -27.40 -6.57 25.91
C LYS A 488 -25.94 -6.44 25.45
N GLN A 489 -25.67 -5.53 24.55
CA GLN A 489 -24.33 -5.30 24.01
C GLN A 489 -24.05 -3.81 23.90
N ALA A 490 -22.78 -3.43 23.87
CA ALA A 490 -22.37 -2.05 23.67
C ALA A 490 -21.84 -1.85 22.25
N LYS A 491 -22.26 -0.76 21.60
CA LYS A 491 -21.69 -0.29 20.34
C LYS A 491 -20.79 0.92 20.63
N VAL A 492 -19.49 0.76 20.41
CA VAL A 492 -18.49 1.82 20.58
C VAL A 492 -18.25 2.48 19.23
N LEU A 493 -18.47 3.79 19.14
CA LEU A 493 -18.43 4.59 17.91
C LEU A 493 -17.18 5.48 17.89
N VAL A 494 -16.37 5.34 16.84
CA VAL A 494 -15.10 6.06 16.68
C VAL A 494 -15.02 6.62 15.26
N GLY A 495 -15.27 7.91 15.12
CA GLY A 495 -15.39 8.53 13.79
C GLY A 495 -16.49 7.85 12.97
N LYS A 496 -16.12 7.30 11.80
CA LYS A 496 -17.02 6.55 10.92
C LYS A 496 -17.05 5.04 11.19
N SER A 497 -16.26 4.56 12.16
CA SER A 497 -16.14 3.15 12.49
C SER A 497 -16.88 2.81 13.78
N SER A 498 -17.21 1.53 13.96
CA SER A 498 -17.79 1.04 15.20
C SER A 498 -17.35 -0.37 15.52
N ILE A 499 -17.27 -0.70 16.82
CA ILE A 499 -17.06 -2.05 17.30
C ILE A 499 -18.18 -2.47 18.26
N LEU A 500 -18.60 -3.73 18.15
CA LEU A 500 -19.55 -4.34 19.07
C LEU A 500 -18.81 -5.05 20.20
N VAL A 501 -19.28 -4.81 21.42
CA VAL A 501 -18.82 -5.45 22.64
C VAL A 501 -20.00 -6.19 23.26
N GLU A 502 -20.01 -7.51 23.11
CA GLU A 502 -21.08 -8.40 23.56
C GLU A 502 -21.00 -8.62 25.08
N SER A 503 -22.16 -8.80 25.73
CA SER A 503 -22.21 -9.30 27.10
C SER A 503 -22.29 -10.83 27.11
N LYS A 504 -22.23 -11.43 28.29
CA LYS A 504 -22.41 -12.88 28.46
C LYS A 504 -23.78 -13.40 28.00
N ASP A 505 -24.79 -12.53 27.92
CA ASP A 505 -26.15 -12.90 27.55
C ASP A 505 -26.42 -12.73 26.05
N THR A 506 -25.57 -11.99 25.33
CA THR A 506 -25.85 -11.53 23.96
C THR A 506 -26.13 -12.67 23.00
N LEU A 507 -25.27 -13.70 22.97
CA LEU A 507 -25.45 -14.85 22.07
C LEU A 507 -26.76 -15.61 22.37
N ALA A 508 -27.12 -15.74 23.65
CA ALA A 508 -28.36 -16.40 24.04
C ALA A 508 -29.60 -15.59 23.62
N LEU A 509 -29.53 -14.26 23.69
CA LEU A 509 -30.60 -13.36 23.27
C LEU A 509 -30.77 -13.33 21.74
N ILE A 510 -29.67 -13.27 20.98
CA ILE A 510 -29.68 -13.39 19.52
C ILE A 510 -30.36 -14.70 19.12
N LYS A 511 -29.90 -15.82 19.69
CA LYS A 511 -30.46 -17.14 19.44
C LYS A 511 -31.94 -17.24 19.82
N LYS A 512 -32.33 -16.64 20.96
CA LYS A 512 -33.74 -16.59 21.39
C LYS A 512 -34.61 -15.83 20.38
N LYS A 513 -34.11 -14.71 19.84
CA LYS A 513 -34.79 -13.93 18.80
C LYS A 513 -34.92 -14.72 17.50
N GLU A 514 -33.84 -15.37 17.05
CA GLU A 514 -33.84 -16.23 15.85
C GLU A 514 -34.82 -17.40 15.97
N LEU A 515 -34.90 -18.03 17.14
CA LEU A 515 -35.85 -19.11 17.41
C LEU A 515 -37.30 -18.65 17.55
N GLY A 516 -37.55 -17.37 17.84
CA GLY A 516 -38.88 -16.84 18.06
C GLY A 516 -39.67 -17.64 19.12
N SER A 517 -40.86 -18.12 18.73
CA SER A 517 -41.73 -18.92 19.61
C SER A 517 -41.13 -20.28 20.01
N LEU A 518 -40.23 -20.84 19.18
CA LEU A 518 -39.58 -22.13 19.45
C LEU A 518 -38.64 -22.08 20.66
N SER A 519 -38.15 -20.89 21.02
CA SER A 519 -37.33 -20.72 22.23
C SER A 519 -38.04 -21.21 23.50
N LYS A 520 -39.38 -21.18 23.54
CA LYS A 520 -40.21 -21.69 24.65
C LYS A 520 -40.18 -23.22 24.79
N LEU A 521 -39.66 -23.93 23.79
CA LEU A 521 -39.54 -25.39 23.80
C LEU A 521 -38.23 -25.85 24.45
N ILE A 522 -37.21 -24.98 24.52
CA ILE A 522 -35.95 -25.30 25.19
C ILE A 522 -36.21 -25.57 26.67
N GLY A 523 -35.72 -26.71 27.16
CA GLY A 523 -35.94 -27.20 28.51
C GLY A 523 -37.22 -28.06 28.68
N LYS A 524 -38.14 -28.08 27.71
CA LYS A 524 -39.31 -28.98 27.78
C LYS A 524 -38.89 -30.43 27.61
N SER A 525 -39.59 -31.30 28.33
CA SER A 525 -39.39 -32.74 28.26
C SER A 525 -40.51 -33.42 27.49
N TYR A 526 -40.12 -34.44 26.73
CA TYR A 526 -41.01 -35.33 25.99
C TYR A 526 -40.63 -36.77 26.29
N TRP A 527 -41.58 -37.67 26.10
CA TRP A 527 -41.38 -39.11 26.23
C TRP A 527 -41.42 -39.73 24.85
N ILE A 528 -40.38 -40.49 24.49
CA ILE A 528 -40.28 -41.13 23.18
C ILE A 528 -41.42 -42.15 23.06
N ASN A 529 -42.12 -42.19 21.93
CA ASN A 529 -43.00 -43.29 21.57
C ASN A 529 -42.29 -44.18 20.55
N ASP A 530 -42.44 -43.94 19.25
CA ASP A 530 -41.83 -44.81 18.22
C ASP A 530 -40.59 -44.21 17.53
N TYR A 531 -40.08 -43.06 18.00
CA TYR A 531 -38.84 -42.44 17.49
C TYR A 531 -37.59 -43.10 18.09
N THR A 532 -37.33 -44.35 17.70
CA THR A 532 -36.32 -45.22 18.32
C THR A 532 -34.87 -44.73 18.20
N ASP A 533 -34.55 -43.91 17.19
CA ASP A 533 -33.22 -43.29 17.03
C ASP A 533 -32.82 -42.39 18.21
N LEU A 534 -33.80 -41.87 18.96
CA LEU A 534 -33.58 -41.01 20.12
C LEU A 534 -33.33 -41.78 21.42
N GLY A 535 -33.66 -43.07 21.45
CA GLY A 535 -33.53 -43.93 22.62
C GLY A 535 -34.67 -44.92 22.78
N GLN A 536 -34.72 -45.56 23.95
CA GLN A 536 -35.75 -46.53 24.27
C GLN A 536 -37.14 -45.88 24.28
N ARG A 537 -38.14 -46.62 23.77
CA ARG A 537 -39.55 -46.26 23.86
C ARG A 537 -39.96 -45.99 25.31
N PHE A 538 -40.77 -44.96 25.48
CA PHE A 538 -41.16 -44.35 26.76
C PHE A 538 -39.99 -43.95 27.64
N SER A 539 -38.84 -43.57 27.09
CA SER A 539 -37.81 -42.88 27.87
C SER A 539 -37.95 -41.36 27.74
N ARG A 540 -37.59 -40.64 28.81
CA ARG A 540 -37.66 -39.18 28.87
C ARG A 540 -36.47 -38.54 28.15
N VAL A 541 -36.77 -37.56 27.30
CA VAL A 541 -35.81 -36.67 26.66
C VAL A 541 -36.16 -35.21 26.95
N THR A 542 -35.15 -34.34 26.99
CA THR A 542 -35.31 -32.89 27.17
C THR A 542 -34.73 -32.16 25.98
N ILE A 543 -35.46 -31.19 25.42
CA ILE A 543 -34.94 -30.35 24.36
C ILE A 543 -33.89 -29.43 24.96
N THR A 544 -32.63 -29.57 24.56
CA THR A 544 -31.53 -28.71 25.01
C THR A 544 -31.22 -27.60 24.02
N ASP A 545 -31.53 -27.82 22.75
CA ASP A 545 -31.30 -26.82 21.71
C ASP A 545 -32.21 -27.06 20.49
N ILE A 546 -32.37 -26.02 19.67
CA ILE A 546 -32.96 -26.13 18.34
C ILE A 546 -31.98 -25.42 17.38
N LYS A 547 -31.49 -26.17 16.41
CA LYS A 547 -30.57 -25.67 15.38
C LYS A 547 -31.37 -25.18 14.19
N ILE A 548 -30.97 -24.02 13.68
CA ILE A 548 -31.42 -23.49 12.39
C ILE A 548 -30.20 -23.50 11.48
N GLU A 549 -30.27 -24.27 10.40
CA GLU A 549 -29.23 -24.32 9.38
C GLU A 549 -29.79 -23.67 8.11
N MET A 550 -28.93 -22.99 7.35
CA MET A 550 -29.30 -22.31 6.12
C MET A 550 -28.44 -22.90 5.00
N SER A 551 -29.11 -23.42 3.98
CA SER A 551 -28.46 -23.95 2.79
C SER A 551 -27.98 -22.81 1.87
N ASP A 552 -27.13 -23.15 0.91
CA ASP A 552 -26.62 -22.20 -0.09
C ASP A 552 -27.73 -21.58 -0.96
N SER A 553 -28.86 -22.28 -1.13
CA SER A 553 -30.07 -21.76 -1.80
C SER A 553 -30.88 -20.79 -0.94
N GLY A 554 -30.52 -20.61 0.33
CA GLY A 554 -31.22 -19.78 1.30
C GLY A 554 -32.35 -20.49 2.05
N ASP A 555 -32.59 -21.78 1.79
CA ASP A 555 -33.59 -22.56 2.50
C ASP A 555 -33.13 -22.89 3.92
N LYS A 556 -34.04 -22.73 4.88
CA LYS A 556 -33.78 -23.04 6.29
C LYS A 556 -34.17 -24.48 6.59
N SER A 557 -33.40 -25.14 7.45
CA SER A 557 -33.76 -26.40 8.09
C SER A 557 -33.72 -26.26 9.61
N TYR A 558 -34.59 -27.02 10.27
CA TYR A 558 -34.73 -27.04 11.71
C TYR A 558 -34.43 -28.44 12.23
N SER A 559 -33.57 -28.51 13.25
CA SER A 559 -33.26 -29.75 13.95
C SER A 559 -33.39 -29.57 15.46
N VAL A 560 -34.05 -30.50 16.13
CA VAL A 560 -34.24 -30.49 17.58
C VAL A 560 -33.13 -31.31 18.22
N VAL A 561 -32.46 -30.72 19.21
CA VAL A 561 -31.40 -31.37 19.97
C VAL A 561 -31.98 -31.85 21.29
N PHE A 562 -32.11 -33.17 21.42
CA PHE A 562 -32.61 -33.83 22.62
C PHE A 562 -31.47 -34.32 23.48
N ARG A 563 -31.62 -34.23 24.80
CA ARG A 563 -30.75 -34.87 25.79
C ARG A 563 -31.56 -35.90 26.58
N ASN A 564 -31.09 -37.14 26.61
CA ASN A 564 -31.72 -38.20 27.39
C ASN A 564 -31.28 -38.17 28.86
N ALA A 565 -31.92 -38.99 29.70
CA ALA A 565 -31.62 -39.09 31.14
C ALA A 565 -30.16 -39.49 31.47
N LYS A 566 -29.46 -40.15 30.53
CA LYS A 566 -28.04 -40.52 30.67
C LYS A 566 -27.08 -39.40 30.25
N GLY A 567 -27.60 -38.23 29.88
CA GLY A 567 -26.82 -37.09 29.42
C GLY A 567 -26.37 -37.14 27.95
N LYS A 568 -26.71 -38.21 27.21
CA LYS A 568 -26.40 -38.31 25.77
C LYS A 568 -27.32 -37.39 24.98
N THR A 569 -26.73 -36.66 24.05
CA THR A 569 -27.43 -35.75 23.14
C THR A 569 -27.65 -36.42 21.78
N VAL A 570 -28.85 -36.29 21.21
CA VAL A 570 -29.21 -36.78 19.86
C VAL A 570 -29.92 -35.65 19.12
N VAL A 571 -29.62 -35.50 17.83
CA VAL A 571 -30.20 -34.47 16.96
C VAL A 571 -31.21 -35.13 16.04
N ALA A 572 -32.43 -34.60 15.98
CA ALA A 572 -33.47 -35.06 15.09
C ALA A 572 -33.89 -33.94 14.13
N TYR A 573 -33.88 -34.23 12.84
CA TYR A 573 -34.33 -33.32 11.81
C TYR A 573 -35.85 -33.16 11.88
N ALA A 574 -36.31 -31.91 11.94
CA ALA A 574 -37.72 -31.58 12.03
C ALA A 574 -38.33 -31.14 10.70
N GLY A 575 -37.56 -30.50 9.80
CA GLY A 575 -38.04 -30.04 8.50
C GLY A 575 -37.62 -28.62 8.14
N GLY A 576 -38.14 -28.10 7.03
CA GLY A 576 -37.75 -26.80 6.46
C GLY A 576 -38.42 -25.56 7.09
N THR A 577 -39.34 -25.72 8.03
CA THR A 577 -40.07 -24.60 8.64
C THR A 577 -40.20 -24.76 10.16
N ALA A 578 -40.36 -23.63 10.87
CA ALA A 578 -40.55 -23.63 12.32
C ALA A 578 -41.78 -24.44 12.76
N SER A 579 -42.86 -24.46 11.97
CA SER A 579 -44.08 -25.22 12.29
C SER A 579 -43.87 -26.74 12.25
N LYS A 580 -42.88 -27.21 11.48
CA LYS A 580 -42.53 -28.64 11.44
C LYS A 580 -41.91 -29.12 12.74
N VAL A 581 -41.20 -28.26 13.48
CA VAL A 581 -40.73 -28.56 14.84
C VAL A 581 -41.91 -28.84 15.77
N THR A 582 -42.91 -27.95 15.78
CA THR A 582 -44.10 -28.16 16.60
C THR A 582 -44.91 -29.38 16.17
N GLY A 583 -45.03 -29.61 14.85
CA GLY A 583 -45.73 -30.76 14.28
C GLY A 583 -45.08 -32.08 14.70
N MET A 584 -43.76 -32.18 14.56
CA MET A 584 -42.97 -33.33 15.02
C MET A 584 -43.19 -33.62 16.51
N LEU A 585 -43.14 -32.59 17.37
CA LEU A 585 -43.30 -32.75 18.81
C LEU A 585 -44.75 -33.04 19.24
N SER A 586 -45.74 -32.73 18.39
CA SER A 586 -47.16 -33.01 18.63
C SER A 586 -47.62 -34.36 18.08
N ASP A 587 -46.79 -35.02 17.26
CA ASP A 587 -47.10 -36.34 16.72
C ASP A 587 -47.04 -37.39 17.83
N THR A 588 -48.22 -37.88 18.23
CA THR A 588 -48.36 -38.86 19.31
C THR A 588 -47.79 -40.23 18.96
N ASN A 589 -47.56 -40.52 17.68
CA ASN A 589 -46.85 -41.73 17.27
C ASN A 589 -45.35 -41.63 17.62
N GLN A 590 -44.81 -40.42 17.69
CA GLN A 590 -43.39 -40.18 17.94
C GLN A 590 -43.11 -39.75 19.38
N PHE A 591 -43.96 -38.91 19.98
CA PHE A 591 -43.73 -38.33 21.30
C PHE A 591 -44.99 -38.17 22.16
N PHE A 592 -44.82 -38.25 23.47
CA PHE A 592 -45.80 -37.77 24.45
C PHE A 592 -45.27 -36.55 25.19
N ALA A 593 -46.10 -35.52 25.31
CA ALA A 593 -45.83 -34.33 26.13
C ALA A 593 -46.09 -34.54 27.64
N TYR A 594 -46.36 -35.78 28.06
CA TYR A 594 -46.66 -36.18 29.43
C TYR A 594 -45.97 -37.51 29.75
N ASP A 595 -45.80 -37.80 31.04
CA ASP A 595 -45.27 -39.08 31.51
C ASP A 595 -46.32 -40.21 31.33
N PRO A 596 -46.08 -41.17 30.42
CA PRO A 596 -47.05 -42.23 30.14
C PRO A 596 -47.24 -43.17 31.33
N TYR A 597 -46.18 -43.42 32.11
CA TYR A 597 -46.25 -44.28 33.30
C TYR A 597 -47.16 -43.68 34.37
N GLN A 598 -47.05 -42.36 34.58
CA GLN A 598 -47.91 -41.65 35.53
C GLN A 598 -49.35 -41.55 35.07
N LYS A 599 -49.59 -41.35 33.77
CA LYS A 599 -50.94 -41.20 33.23
C LYS A 599 -51.76 -42.49 33.31
N TYR A 600 -51.15 -43.61 32.92
CA TYR A 600 -51.90 -44.86 32.72
C TYR A 600 -51.82 -45.84 33.90
N LYS A 601 -50.84 -45.71 34.80
CA LYS A 601 -50.70 -46.51 36.05
C LYS A 601 -50.85 -48.03 35.86
N TRP A 602 -50.42 -48.57 34.72
CA TRP A 602 -50.47 -50.00 34.43
C TRP A 602 -49.33 -50.77 35.10
N SER A 603 -49.49 -52.09 35.20
CA SER A 603 -48.46 -52.98 35.73
C SER A 603 -47.20 -52.98 34.86
N GLN A 604 -46.05 -53.29 35.47
CA GLN A 604 -44.79 -53.40 34.73
C GLN A 604 -44.83 -54.46 33.63
N SER A 605 -45.52 -55.58 33.88
CA SER A 605 -45.73 -56.64 32.87
C SER A 605 -46.45 -56.11 31.63
N THR A 606 -47.49 -55.29 31.83
CA THR A 606 -48.21 -54.63 30.74
C THR A 606 -47.29 -53.68 29.96
N TRP A 607 -46.51 -52.84 30.66
CA TRP A 607 -45.57 -51.92 30.00
C TRP A 607 -44.49 -52.66 29.21
N ASN A 608 -43.94 -53.75 29.74
CA ASN A 608 -42.94 -54.56 29.05
C ASN A 608 -43.48 -55.12 27.74
N LYS A 609 -44.73 -55.63 27.73
CA LYS A 609 -45.41 -56.09 26.51
C LYS A 609 -45.61 -54.96 25.50
N ILE A 610 -46.09 -53.80 25.94
CA ILE A 610 -46.28 -52.63 25.06
C ILE A 610 -44.94 -52.17 24.46
N ILE A 611 -43.88 -52.10 25.27
CA ILE A 611 -42.53 -51.73 24.79
C ILE A 611 -42.02 -52.76 23.76
N ALA A 612 -42.33 -54.04 23.94
CA ALA A 612 -41.99 -55.11 23.00
C ALA A 612 -42.88 -55.16 21.74
N GLY A 613 -43.92 -54.32 21.65
CA GLY A 613 -44.88 -54.37 20.55
C GLY A 613 -45.80 -55.60 20.62
N GLU A 614 -46.04 -56.12 21.82
CA GLU A 614 -46.85 -57.30 22.07
C GLU A 614 -48.22 -56.92 22.65
N VAL A 615 -49.26 -57.63 22.20
CA VAL A 615 -50.62 -57.54 22.74
C VAL A 615 -51.00 -58.86 23.39
N ASP A 616 -51.81 -58.81 24.43
CA ASP A 616 -52.26 -59.99 25.17
C ASP A 616 -53.72 -59.89 25.56
N LEU A 617 -54.37 -61.03 25.72
CA LEU A 617 -55.77 -61.12 26.12
C LEU A 617 -56.00 -60.35 27.43
N GLY A 618 -57.09 -59.60 27.48
CA GLY A 618 -57.44 -58.73 28.61
C GLY A 618 -56.80 -57.33 28.57
N MET A 619 -55.92 -57.03 27.60
CA MET A 619 -55.50 -55.66 27.35
C MET A 619 -56.69 -54.77 26.97
N ASN A 620 -56.71 -53.52 27.44
CA ASN A 620 -57.70 -52.56 26.99
C ASN A 620 -57.33 -51.94 25.64
N ILE A 621 -58.30 -51.26 25.02
CA ILE A 621 -58.13 -50.54 23.74
C ILE A 621 -56.89 -49.64 23.72
N THR A 622 -56.61 -48.90 24.79
CA THR A 622 -55.44 -47.99 24.85
C THR A 622 -54.12 -48.75 24.94
N GLN A 623 -54.06 -49.85 25.69
CA GLN A 623 -52.89 -50.72 25.80
C GLN A 623 -52.57 -51.36 24.45
N ALA A 624 -53.58 -51.88 23.76
CA ALA A 624 -53.41 -52.46 22.43
C ALA A 624 -52.99 -51.41 21.39
N ARG A 625 -53.58 -50.21 21.41
CA ARG A 625 -53.19 -49.11 20.52
C ARG A 625 -51.77 -48.63 20.77
N LEU A 626 -51.33 -48.54 22.03
CA LEU A 626 -49.94 -48.22 22.32
C LEU A 626 -49.01 -49.37 21.92
N ALA A 627 -49.43 -50.63 22.03
CA ALA A 627 -48.59 -51.76 21.62
C ALA A 627 -48.41 -51.83 20.09
N TRP A 628 -49.50 -51.73 19.31
CA TRP A 628 -49.51 -52.01 17.86
C TRP A 628 -49.75 -50.78 16.96
N GLY A 629 -50.01 -49.61 17.54
CA GLY A 629 -50.37 -48.41 16.80
C GLY A 629 -51.83 -48.40 16.33
N ASP A 630 -52.14 -47.45 15.45
CA ASP A 630 -53.49 -47.29 14.90
C ASP A 630 -53.77 -48.39 13.85
N PRO A 631 -54.95 -49.05 13.91
CA PRO A 631 -55.33 -50.04 12.92
C PRO A 631 -55.65 -49.41 11.56
N THR A 632 -55.48 -50.19 10.50
CA THR A 632 -55.87 -49.81 9.13
C THR A 632 -57.37 -49.60 9.02
N SER A 633 -58.18 -50.41 9.72
CA SER A 633 -59.62 -50.21 9.81
C SER A 633 -60.17 -50.73 11.14
N ILE A 634 -61.30 -50.14 11.55
CA ILE A 634 -62.06 -50.57 12.72
C ILE A 634 -63.47 -50.91 12.25
N THR A 635 -63.90 -52.15 12.46
CA THR A 635 -65.28 -52.60 12.22
C THR A 635 -65.96 -52.94 13.53
N GLN A 636 -67.29 -52.86 13.55
CA GLN A 636 -68.09 -53.15 14.74
C GLN A 636 -69.20 -54.11 14.38
N GLU A 637 -69.30 -55.19 15.13
CA GLU A 637 -70.29 -56.25 14.92
C GLU A 637 -71.05 -56.56 16.21
N MET A 638 -72.32 -56.95 16.08
CA MET A 638 -73.19 -57.29 17.20
C MET A 638 -73.18 -58.81 17.41
N SER A 639 -72.80 -59.25 18.61
CA SER A 639 -72.79 -60.68 18.97
C SER A 639 -73.66 -60.94 20.19
N SER A 640 -73.92 -62.22 20.48
CA SER A 640 -74.61 -62.67 21.70
C SER A 640 -73.88 -62.31 23.01
N LYS A 641 -72.60 -61.91 22.94
CA LYS A 641 -71.78 -61.47 24.07
C LYS A 641 -71.60 -59.94 24.16
N GLY A 642 -72.32 -59.19 23.32
CA GLY A 642 -72.24 -57.73 23.23
C GLY A 642 -71.54 -57.23 21.96
N LYS A 643 -71.23 -55.93 21.94
CA LYS A 643 -70.56 -55.25 20.82
C LYS A 643 -69.11 -55.72 20.71
N ILE A 644 -68.77 -56.33 19.57
CA ILE A 644 -67.40 -56.69 19.21
C ILE A 644 -66.84 -55.57 18.33
N GLU A 645 -65.71 -55.00 18.73
CA GLU A 645 -64.93 -54.08 17.91
C GLU A 645 -63.72 -54.83 17.37
N VAL A 646 -63.56 -54.87 16.04
CA VAL A 646 -62.47 -55.58 15.36
C VAL A 646 -61.54 -54.55 14.72
N TRP A 647 -60.27 -54.63 15.08
CA TRP A 647 -59.21 -53.77 14.55
C TRP A 647 -58.37 -54.58 13.57
N VAL A 648 -58.30 -54.13 12.33
CA VAL A 648 -57.56 -54.80 11.27
C VAL A 648 -56.27 -54.02 10.99
N TYR A 649 -55.14 -54.73 10.99
CA TYR A 649 -53.82 -54.22 10.66
C TYR A 649 -53.36 -54.89 9.37
N SER A 650 -53.45 -54.17 8.26
CA SER A 650 -53.06 -54.67 6.95
C SER A 650 -51.68 -54.12 6.58
N SER A 651 -50.76 -55.03 6.23
CA SER A 651 -49.42 -54.68 5.74
C SER A 651 -49.01 -55.59 4.59
N SER A 652 -47.89 -55.29 3.93
CA SER A 652 -47.29 -56.18 2.93
C SER A 652 -46.90 -57.57 3.50
N ALA A 653 -46.78 -57.70 4.82
CA ALA A 653 -46.47 -58.94 5.51
C ALA A 653 -47.71 -59.77 5.90
N GLY A 654 -48.92 -59.30 5.57
CA GLY A 654 -50.18 -59.97 5.86
C GLY A 654 -51.16 -59.12 6.68
N ILE A 655 -52.27 -59.74 7.06
CA ILE A 655 -53.36 -59.14 7.84
C ILE A 655 -53.32 -59.74 9.24
N ARG A 656 -53.29 -58.87 10.26
CA ARG A 656 -53.53 -59.24 11.65
C ARG A 656 -54.80 -58.56 12.16
N ALA A 657 -55.51 -59.17 13.10
CA ALA A 657 -56.71 -58.59 13.68
C ALA A 657 -56.79 -58.74 15.20
N LEU A 658 -57.36 -57.74 15.85
CA LEU A 658 -57.63 -57.73 17.29
C LEU A 658 -59.14 -57.56 17.53
N GLY A 659 -59.75 -58.44 18.32
CA GLY A 659 -61.16 -58.37 18.66
C GLY A 659 -61.38 -57.96 20.12
N PHE A 660 -62.17 -56.91 20.34
CA PHE A 660 -62.46 -56.36 21.65
C PHE A 660 -63.94 -56.53 22.02
N VAL A 661 -64.21 -56.95 23.26
CA VAL A 661 -65.56 -56.94 23.86
C VAL A 661 -65.51 -56.17 25.17
N GLY A 662 -66.43 -55.21 25.35
CA GLY A 662 -66.41 -54.34 26.54
C GLY A 662 -65.10 -53.55 26.71
N GLY A 663 -64.41 -53.24 25.60
CA GLY A 663 -63.14 -52.53 25.59
C GLY A 663 -61.91 -53.38 25.99
N LYS A 664 -62.07 -54.71 26.09
CA LYS A 664 -61.03 -55.67 26.46
C LYS A 664 -60.73 -56.63 25.31
N LEU A 665 -59.45 -56.86 25.03
CA LEU A 665 -58.97 -57.75 23.98
C LEU A 665 -59.32 -59.20 24.32
N ILE A 666 -60.08 -59.86 23.46
CA ILE A 666 -60.54 -61.24 23.65
C ILE A 666 -60.05 -62.20 22.57
N VAL A 667 -59.58 -61.69 21.42
CA VAL A 667 -59.03 -62.50 20.35
C VAL A 667 -57.91 -61.75 19.63
N ILE A 668 -56.87 -62.49 19.23
CA ILE A 668 -55.73 -62.04 18.44
C ILE A 668 -55.65 -63.00 17.24
N TYR A 669 -55.66 -62.47 16.02
CA TYR A 669 -55.65 -63.23 14.78
C TYR A 669 -54.49 -62.80 13.88
#